data_AF-A0A522FVE7-F1
#
_entry.id   AF-A0A522FVE7-F1
#
_cell.length_a   1.000
_cell.length_b   1.000
_cell.length_c   1.000
_cell.angle_alpha   90.00
_cell.angle_beta   90.00
_cell.angle_gamma   90.00
#
_symmetry.space_group_name_H-M   'P 1'
#
loop_
_entity.id
_entity.type
_entity.pdbx_description
1 polymer ?
#
loop_
_entity_poly.entity_id
_entity_poly.type
_entity_poly.pdbx_seq_one_letter_code
_entity_poly.pdbx_strand_id
1 'polypeptide(L)'
;MIIFKIKGVVKEKERGIPLPGLFVKSYDKDLLFNDLLGLAITDNQGKFDIICELMDFREFFDMKPDIYFKVFDRDCIFLIHSTEDALCWNTGRISDHEILIPWVELHEHIKTEVILSDDNGKQKEDFSIGETLTIQVKGLRPGYAHNFALSMDGKKLFVSTLMTNSQGEIDPTVLWPQMGLDDPNSVDRFTPEEARKRLKGKSFNLEISTGKEVISRAIFRISDTVRTPILISSEKDGRLLNGFEAGKQSLFLTMYNIPFSGDARIYMVPRQHDWRIGDPIQPVTFQNGEPAVLEITVREGGRQQTIEFAAAELLIPGAYDFIVRPIRYGYEEDDILSVLSHDILGSRRTTGVVIREPFWKAKPVLGGCVNKIPVSGHSVSGAPYFRYSDTFTIGEDVWAGLDPGIVDPGNISKMCALYVIQSKDEAGWLANNSLNHLAVLGGNSSTTKLKLQAGCMNANKILVWPNATSPGEYDIVADFGNNTPDASLFVQDDQYNTPLDIIDGYFVTGFRVVEDPGTMVESSIPNWGNWNYEEAIVNTMGLQGTVTLQDENNQYHSSGTPILVIRQVRMKAHVFFPADMPGVTDPAQISSAQPDYPLIVIIHGNGHDYTTYDFLLQHFARNGFIAASIDVRYYNGSSDIHGMGALGRANAIFPHLNILNTKFGVKVQNNIGIMGHSRGGEAVIKAVRLNQQQGLGHNINAAISLAPTDQYGTEVLGGAWSKPYFVLYGSRDGDIKGDIWVDGYTVPMTGFAQYDRANGSVKSMCFVYRATHNGFITDNHDAPWDGDVIANMEPPATQQAFTKAFMNAFYRWHLKNEPQWDGMFKGEWTPASVSSTGAKFYVQYHDTTAKTIDNFEGSNWQASSIGGAVNQNGLPVNPSEDKLSAAVIAGLDPKSPHDTQGMKIKWNNLNDNLVFSIPPTHKDVSDYSVLSFRITQKVDSPDNPINQSQNLRVSLKDGSNNERAVRISPFYDIPFPDYRPNHSFSKSAMTTVRIPLKSYIIVCAGQVIVNLQDVTTLTFQFSEKSTGEVEIDEVEFSN
;
A
#
# COMPACT_ATOMS: atom_id res chain seq x y z
N MET A 1 -19.41 -21.74 54.10
CA MET A 1 -19.95 -21.81 52.74
C MET A 1 -18.77 -22.04 51.81
N ILE A 2 -18.61 -23.25 51.28
CA ILE A 2 -17.56 -23.54 50.29
C ILE A 2 -18.16 -23.22 48.94
N ILE A 3 -17.52 -22.28 48.22
CA ILE A 3 -17.97 -21.80 46.91
C ILE A 3 -17.00 -22.33 45.85
N PHE A 4 -17.54 -22.91 44.79
CA PHE A 4 -16.82 -23.28 43.58
C PHE A 4 -17.11 -22.23 42.50
N LYS A 5 -16.09 -21.91 41.71
CA LYS A 5 -16.18 -20.92 40.62
C LYS A 5 -15.66 -21.54 39.33
N ILE A 6 -16.57 -21.79 38.40
CA ILE A 6 -16.29 -22.38 37.10
C ILE A 6 -16.41 -21.27 36.07
N LYS A 7 -15.29 -20.88 35.48
CA LYS A 7 -15.22 -19.89 34.42
C LYS A 7 -14.87 -20.56 33.12
N GLY A 8 -15.25 -19.94 32.02
CA GLY A 8 -14.72 -20.36 30.74
C GLY A 8 -15.07 -19.44 29.62
N VAL A 9 -14.62 -19.82 28.43
CA VAL A 9 -14.95 -19.18 27.17
C VAL A 9 -15.44 -20.25 26.20
N VAL A 10 -16.58 -19.99 25.57
CA VAL A 10 -17.07 -20.80 24.46
C VAL A 10 -16.62 -20.13 23.17
N LYS A 11 -15.94 -20.89 22.31
CA LYS A 11 -15.45 -20.44 21.02
C LYS A 11 -15.84 -21.42 19.93
N GLU A 12 -15.93 -20.91 18.72
CA GLU A 12 -15.91 -21.78 17.55
C GLU A 12 -14.52 -22.39 17.38
N LYS A 13 -14.45 -23.70 17.20
CA LYS A 13 -13.20 -24.47 17.15
C LYS A 13 -12.27 -24.02 16.03
N GLU A 14 -12.82 -23.77 14.85
CA GLU A 14 -12.02 -23.48 13.64
C GLU A 14 -11.40 -22.07 13.69
N ARG A 15 -12.10 -21.09 14.27
CA ARG A 15 -11.68 -19.69 14.27
C ARG A 15 -11.12 -19.19 15.60
N GLY A 16 -11.39 -19.89 16.71
CA GLY A 16 -11.16 -19.37 18.06
C GLY A 16 -12.01 -18.14 18.40
N ILE A 17 -13.03 -17.81 17.59
CA ILE A 17 -13.93 -16.67 17.81
C ILE A 17 -14.86 -16.97 18.98
N PRO A 18 -15.04 -16.05 19.92
CA PRO A 18 -15.96 -16.26 21.02
C PRO A 18 -17.43 -16.29 20.57
N LEU A 19 -18.22 -17.18 21.16
CA LEU A 19 -19.62 -17.38 20.82
C LEU A 19 -20.54 -16.76 21.90
N PRO A 20 -21.14 -15.58 21.64
CA PRO A 20 -21.97 -14.88 22.61
C PRO A 20 -23.42 -15.41 22.66
N GLY A 21 -24.07 -15.24 23.80
CA GLY A 21 -25.49 -15.55 23.98
C GLY A 21 -25.85 -17.04 23.97
N LEU A 22 -24.85 -17.93 24.08
CA LEU A 22 -25.07 -19.37 24.21
C LEU A 22 -25.34 -19.75 25.66
N PHE A 23 -26.21 -20.72 25.86
CA PHE A 23 -26.58 -21.20 27.19
C PHE A 23 -25.72 -22.39 27.59
N VAL A 24 -24.89 -22.24 28.62
CA VAL A 24 -23.93 -23.24 29.07
C VAL A 24 -24.43 -23.89 30.35
N LYS A 25 -24.50 -25.22 30.35
CA LYS A 25 -24.74 -26.05 31.53
C LYS A 25 -23.47 -26.79 31.90
N SER A 26 -23.07 -26.72 33.17
CA SER A 26 -21.93 -27.47 33.70
C SER A 26 -22.44 -28.63 34.55
N TYR A 27 -21.82 -29.79 34.42
CA TYR A 27 -22.17 -31.02 35.11
C TYR A 27 -20.94 -31.65 35.75
N ASP A 28 -21.13 -32.30 36.89
CA ASP A 28 -20.20 -33.27 37.46
C ASP A 28 -20.56 -34.67 36.94
N LYS A 29 -19.57 -35.47 36.55
CA LYS A 29 -19.81 -36.81 36.02
C LYS A 29 -19.66 -37.87 37.11
N ASP A 30 -20.79 -38.35 37.61
CA ASP A 30 -20.83 -39.40 38.62
C ASP A 30 -21.11 -40.79 38.01
N LEU A 31 -20.80 -41.85 38.78
CA LEU A 31 -21.00 -43.24 38.38
C LEU A 31 -22.48 -43.64 38.19
N LEU A 32 -23.43 -42.91 38.80
CA LEU A 32 -24.85 -43.25 38.80
C LEU A 32 -25.76 -42.12 38.28
N PHE A 33 -25.52 -40.86 38.63
CA PHE A 33 -26.32 -39.71 38.18
C PHE A 33 -25.47 -38.43 38.11
N ASN A 34 -25.26 -37.86 36.92
CA ASN A 34 -24.50 -36.61 36.76
C ASN A 34 -25.23 -35.42 37.43
N ASP A 35 -24.56 -34.72 38.35
CA ASP A 35 -25.11 -33.55 39.04
C ASP A 35 -24.95 -32.26 38.22
N LEU A 36 -26.02 -31.45 38.12
CA LEU A 36 -25.97 -30.14 37.46
C LEU A 36 -25.33 -29.12 38.41
N LEU A 37 -24.11 -28.69 38.10
CA LEU A 37 -23.34 -27.75 38.92
C LEU A 37 -23.80 -26.30 38.75
N GLY A 38 -24.34 -25.95 37.58
CA GLY A 38 -24.87 -24.61 37.37
C GLY A 38 -24.99 -24.23 35.90
N LEU A 39 -25.42 -23.00 35.68
CA LEU A 39 -25.89 -22.49 34.40
C LEU A 39 -25.35 -21.07 34.18
N ALA A 40 -24.98 -20.74 32.95
CA ALA A 40 -24.61 -19.39 32.57
C ALA A 40 -24.95 -19.10 31.11
N ILE A 41 -25.03 -17.81 30.76
CA ILE A 41 -25.12 -17.36 29.37
C ILE A 41 -23.79 -16.69 29.02
N THR A 42 -23.24 -16.99 27.86
CA THR A 42 -21.99 -16.38 27.41
C THR A 42 -22.18 -14.89 27.08
N ASP A 43 -21.22 -14.07 27.50
CA ASP A 43 -21.20 -12.63 27.19
C ASP A 43 -20.72 -12.34 25.75
N ASN A 44 -20.56 -11.06 25.40
CA ASN A 44 -20.10 -10.63 24.07
C ASN A 44 -18.67 -11.12 23.72
N GLN A 45 -17.90 -11.58 24.70
CA GLN A 45 -16.59 -12.20 24.53
C GLN A 45 -16.64 -13.72 24.70
N GLY A 46 -17.83 -14.33 24.58
CA GLY A 46 -18.05 -15.77 24.73
C GLY A 46 -17.78 -16.30 26.14
N LYS A 47 -17.55 -15.42 27.13
CA LYS A 47 -17.17 -15.82 28.49
C LYS A 47 -18.39 -16.14 29.33
N PHE A 48 -18.25 -17.12 30.21
CA PHE A 48 -19.25 -17.48 31.20
C PHE A 48 -18.61 -17.64 32.59
N ASP A 49 -19.43 -17.42 33.62
CA ASP A 49 -19.04 -17.53 35.03
C ASP A 49 -20.19 -18.22 35.78
N ILE A 50 -19.93 -19.40 36.35
CA ILE A 50 -20.86 -20.20 37.14
C ILE A 50 -20.34 -20.26 38.58
N ILE A 51 -21.19 -19.84 39.53
CA ILE A 51 -20.91 -19.92 40.96
C ILE A 51 -21.83 -21.01 41.54
N CYS A 52 -21.23 -22.01 42.19
CA CYS A 52 -21.96 -23.09 42.84
C CYS A 52 -21.54 -23.30 44.29
N GLU A 53 -22.47 -23.78 45.10
CA GLU A 53 -22.26 -24.03 46.53
C GLU A 53 -22.18 -25.54 46.80
N LEU A 54 -21.48 -25.93 47.88
CA LEU A 54 -21.31 -27.35 48.25
C LEU A 54 -22.63 -28.15 48.36
N MET A 55 -23.77 -27.50 48.55
CA MET A 55 -25.09 -28.16 48.65
C MET A 55 -25.62 -28.64 47.28
N ASP A 56 -25.01 -28.20 46.18
CA ASP A 56 -25.39 -28.58 44.82
C ASP A 56 -24.84 -29.97 44.41
N PHE A 57 -23.94 -30.55 45.21
CA PHE A 57 -23.35 -31.88 45.02
C PHE A 57 -24.13 -32.93 45.86
N ARG A 58 -24.64 -34.00 45.24
CA ARG A 58 -25.42 -35.04 45.95
C ARG A 58 -24.55 -36.10 46.62
N GLU A 59 -23.36 -36.38 46.10
CA GLU A 59 -22.43 -37.36 46.71
C GLU A 59 -21.35 -36.68 47.56
N PHE A 60 -21.24 -37.11 48.81
CA PHE A 60 -20.54 -36.41 49.90
C PHE A 60 -18.99 -36.50 49.85
N PHE A 61 -18.38 -36.89 48.72
CA PHE A 61 -16.99 -37.34 48.71
C PHE A 61 -16.04 -36.82 47.61
N ASP A 62 -16.39 -35.84 46.77
CA ASP A 62 -15.38 -35.23 45.90
C ASP A 62 -15.14 -33.73 46.16
N MET A 63 -13.93 -33.43 46.67
CA MET A 63 -13.43 -32.05 46.73
C MET A 63 -12.89 -31.57 45.37
N LYS A 64 -13.04 -32.39 44.31
CA LYS A 64 -12.49 -32.18 42.97
C LYS A 64 -13.38 -32.78 41.87
N PRO A 65 -14.43 -32.07 41.40
CA PRO A 65 -15.38 -32.63 40.44
C PRO A 65 -14.77 -32.88 39.05
N ASP A 66 -15.38 -33.84 38.34
CA ASP A 66 -15.06 -34.23 36.97
C ASP A 66 -16.04 -33.55 36.01
N ILE A 67 -15.64 -32.35 35.55
CA ILE A 67 -16.57 -31.43 34.89
C ILE A 67 -16.69 -31.72 33.40
N TYR A 68 -17.93 -31.70 32.90
CA TYR A 68 -18.24 -31.52 31.49
C TYR A 68 -19.33 -30.46 31.27
N PHE A 69 -19.47 -30.02 30.02
CA PHE A 69 -20.38 -28.96 29.63
C PHE A 69 -21.35 -29.41 28.54
N LYS A 70 -22.57 -28.88 28.60
CA LYS A 70 -23.54 -28.92 27.49
C LYS A 70 -23.89 -27.49 27.10
N VAL A 71 -23.68 -27.17 25.84
CA VAL A 71 -23.93 -25.83 25.28
C VAL A 71 -25.17 -25.90 24.40
N PHE A 72 -26.12 -25.01 24.67
CA PHE A 72 -27.39 -24.89 23.96
C PHE A 72 -27.47 -23.57 23.22
N ASP A 73 -28.42 -23.51 22.28
CA ASP A 73 -28.81 -22.28 21.59
C ASP A 73 -29.38 -21.23 22.56
N ARG A 74 -29.60 -20.01 22.04
CA ARG A 74 -30.05 -18.86 22.84
C ARG A 74 -31.39 -19.09 23.53
N ASP A 75 -32.27 -19.89 22.90
CA ASP A 75 -33.59 -20.20 23.42
C ASP A 75 -33.57 -21.39 24.41
N CYS A 76 -32.40 -21.99 24.65
CA CYS A 76 -32.18 -23.13 25.54
C CYS A 76 -32.92 -24.41 25.12
N ILE A 77 -33.28 -24.53 23.83
CA ILE A 77 -34.10 -25.63 23.29
C ILE A 77 -33.20 -26.69 22.65
N PHE A 78 -32.24 -26.27 21.83
CA PHE A 78 -31.42 -27.18 21.04
C PHE A 78 -30.04 -27.32 21.67
N LEU A 79 -29.62 -28.57 21.93
CA LEU A 79 -28.26 -28.89 22.33
C LEU A 79 -27.35 -28.74 21.12
N ILE A 80 -26.42 -27.79 21.19
CA ILE A 80 -25.44 -27.54 20.14
C ILE A 80 -24.22 -28.46 20.33
N HIS A 81 -23.65 -28.49 21.54
CA HIS A 81 -22.39 -29.20 21.80
C HIS A 81 -22.36 -29.84 23.19
N SER A 82 -21.66 -30.96 23.33
CA SER A 82 -21.44 -31.65 24.60
C SER A 82 -19.98 -32.06 24.74
N THR A 83 -19.34 -31.70 25.86
CA THR A 83 -17.98 -32.14 26.18
C THR A 83 -17.95 -33.39 27.07
N GLU A 84 -19.06 -34.13 27.15
CA GLU A 84 -19.24 -35.30 28.04
C GLU A 84 -18.23 -36.45 27.77
N ASP A 85 -17.68 -36.50 26.56
CA ASP A 85 -16.63 -37.44 26.13
C ASP A 85 -15.20 -36.90 26.35
N ALA A 86 -15.06 -35.65 26.79
CA ALA A 86 -13.79 -34.95 27.03
C ALA A 86 -13.80 -34.27 28.40
N LEU A 87 -13.80 -35.09 29.47
CA LEU A 87 -13.93 -34.64 30.85
C LEU A 87 -12.70 -33.87 31.34
N CYS A 88 -12.97 -32.80 32.08
CA CYS A 88 -11.97 -32.12 32.88
C CYS A 88 -11.88 -32.80 34.25
N TRP A 89 -10.92 -33.71 34.41
CA TRP A 89 -10.78 -34.51 35.63
C TRP A 89 -10.25 -33.70 36.82
N ASN A 90 -10.75 -34.00 38.02
CA ASN A 90 -10.20 -33.53 39.30
C ASN A 90 -10.05 -31.99 39.42
N THR A 91 -11.05 -31.23 39.01
CA THR A 91 -10.96 -29.76 38.94
C THR A 91 -10.92 -29.10 40.33
N GLY A 92 -10.13 -28.03 40.48
CA GLY A 92 -10.02 -27.28 41.73
C GLY A 92 -11.20 -26.34 42.00
N ARG A 93 -11.22 -25.68 43.17
CA ARG A 93 -12.29 -24.73 43.57
C ARG A 93 -12.49 -23.55 42.62
N ILE A 94 -11.47 -23.18 41.86
CA ILE A 94 -11.54 -22.23 40.76
C ILE A 94 -11.00 -22.97 39.53
N SER A 95 -11.76 -22.98 38.45
CA SER A 95 -11.33 -23.59 37.18
C SER A 95 -11.70 -22.69 36.00
N ASP A 96 -10.80 -22.61 35.03
CA ASP A 96 -10.97 -21.90 33.76
C ASP A 96 -11.01 -22.92 32.62
N HIS A 97 -12.02 -22.84 31.76
CA HIS A 97 -12.29 -23.82 30.71
C HIS A 97 -12.40 -23.16 29.34
N GLU A 98 -11.94 -23.86 28.30
CA GLU A 98 -12.14 -23.46 26.92
C GLU A 98 -12.98 -24.52 26.21
N ILE A 99 -14.18 -24.13 25.76
CA ILE A 99 -15.12 -25.01 25.06
C ILE A 99 -15.06 -24.65 23.58
N LEU A 100 -14.53 -25.55 22.77
CA LEU A 100 -14.36 -25.37 21.33
C LEU A 100 -15.45 -26.14 20.58
N ILE A 101 -16.48 -25.42 20.11
CA ILE A 101 -17.59 -26.02 19.35
C ILE A 101 -17.23 -26.06 17.86
N PRO A 102 -17.22 -27.24 17.22
CA PRO A 102 -17.02 -27.34 15.77
C PRO A 102 -18.11 -26.60 14.98
N TRP A 103 -17.75 -25.90 13.90
CA TRP A 103 -18.72 -25.22 13.03
C TRP A 103 -19.84 -26.15 12.52
N VAL A 104 -19.53 -27.45 12.32
CA VAL A 104 -20.52 -28.44 11.88
C VAL A 104 -21.71 -28.58 12.83
N GLU A 105 -21.47 -28.42 14.14
CA GLU A 105 -22.52 -28.49 15.15
C GLU A 105 -23.27 -27.16 15.29
N LEU A 106 -22.65 -26.05 14.88
CA LEU A 106 -23.27 -24.72 14.87
C LEU A 106 -24.15 -24.50 13.65
N HIS A 107 -23.75 -25.00 12.47
CA HIS A 107 -24.36 -24.59 11.20
C HIS A 107 -25.81 -25.03 11.03
N GLU A 108 -26.24 -26.14 11.65
CA GLU A 108 -27.64 -26.60 11.56
C GLU A 108 -28.60 -25.60 12.20
N HIS A 109 -28.07 -24.69 13.03
CA HIS A 109 -28.79 -23.64 13.71
C HIS A 109 -28.56 -22.24 13.12
N ILE A 110 -27.74 -22.12 12.05
CA ILE A 110 -27.45 -20.85 11.36
C ILE A 110 -28.13 -20.86 9.99
N LYS A 111 -29.12 -20.00 9.79
CA LYS A 111 -29.81 -19.87 8.50
C LYS A 111 -28.91 -19.18 7.48
N THR A 112 -28.62 -19.87 6.36
CA THR A 112 -27.95 -19.24 5.21
C THR A 112 -28.91 -18.26 4.52
N GLU A 113 -28.51 -17.00 4.42
CA GLU A 113 -29.26 -15.94 3.74
C GLU A 113 -28.58 -15.61 2.41
N VAL A 114 -29.33 -15.66 1.30
CA VAL A 114 -28.85 -15.33 -0.05
C VAL A 114 -29.57 -14.06 -0.52
N ILE A 115 -28.80 -13.01 -0.79
CA ILE A 115 -29.30 -11.70 -1.21
C ILE A 115 -28.84 -11.47 -2.65
N LEU A 116 -29.79 -11.33 -3.56
CA LEU A 116 -29.54 -10.96 -4.97
C LEU A 116 -29.96 -9.50 -5.17
N SER A 117 -29.07 -8.68 -5.72
CA SER A 117 -29.31 -7.24 -5.88
C SER A 117 -28.90 -6.70 -7.26
N ASP A 118 -29.52 -5.58 -7.63
CA ASP A 118 -29.26 -4.84 -8.87
C ASP A 118 -28.11 -3.84 -8.74
N ASP A 119 -27.89 -3.03 -9.79
CA ASP A 119 -26.86 -1.98 -9.82
C ASP A 119 -27.00 -0.92 -8.71
N ASN A 120 -28.18 -0.76 -8.13
CA ASN A 120 -28.45 0.18 -7.02
C ASN A 120 -28.36 -0.49 -5.64
N GLY A 121 -27.95 -1.77 -5.58
CA GLY A 121 -27.92 -2.55 -4.34
C GLY A 121 -29.31 -2.94 -3.83
N LYS A 122 -30.37 -2.76 -4.63
CA LYS A 122 -31.73 -3.12 -4.23
C LYS A 122 -31.94 -4.61 -4.43
N GLN A 123 -32.36 -5.30 -3.37
CA GLN A 123 -32.71 -6.71 -3.45
C GLN A 123 -33.89 -6.95 -4.40
N LYS A 124 -33.75 -7.92 -5.30
CA LYS A 124 -34.75 -8.25 -6.34
C LYS A 124 -34.70 -9.73 -6.73
N GLU A 125 -35.82 -10.21 -7.24
CA GLU A 125 -35.96 -11.53 -7.89
C GLU A 125 -36.43 -11.39 -9.37
N ASP A 126 -36.70 -10.18 -9.84
CA ASP A 126 -37.16 -9.84 -11.20
C ASP A 126 -36.25 -8.75 -11.78
N PHE A 127 -35.34 -9.14 -12.66
CA PHE A 127 -34.28 -8.31 -13.22
C PHE A 127 -34.59 -7.85 -14.65
N SER A 128 -34.15 -6.66 -15.04
CA SER A 128 -34.16 -6.20 -16.44
C SER A 128 -32.87 -6.63 -17.15
N ILE A 129 -32.94 -6.83 -18.47
CA ILE A 129 -31.74 -7.04 -19.30
C ILE A 129 -30.79 -5.86 -19.15
N GLY A 130 -29.49 -6.14 -19.07
CA GLY A 130 -28.44 -5.14 -18.91
C GLY A 130 -28.19 -4.72 -17.45
N GLU A 131 -29.01 -5.13 -16.48
CA GLU A 131 -28.67 -4.97 -15.05
C GLU A 131 -27.52 -5.92 -14.64
N THR A 132 -26.70 -5.52 -13.68
CA THR A 132 -25.67 -6.40 -13.09
C THR A 132 -26.25 -7.28 -11.99
N LEU A 133 -25.98 -8.59 -12.04
CA LEU A 133 -26.32 -9.52 -10.96
C LEU A 133 -25.23 -9.52 -9.88
N THR A 134 -25.58 -9.03 -8.69
CA THR A 134 -24.72 -9.07 -7.50
C THR A 134 -25.28 -10.06 -6.47
N ILE A 135 -24.40 -10.83 -5.84
CA ILE A 135 -24.73 -11.75 -4.75
C ILE A 135 -24.08 -11.31 -3.44
N GLN A 136 -24.81 -11.42 -2.34
CA GLN A 136 -24.26 -11.46 -0.99
C GLN A 136 -24.81 -12.70 -0.28
N VAL A 137 -23.96 -13.37 0.49
CA VAL A 137 -24.39 -14.56 1.26
C VAL A 137 -23.90 -14.45 2.69
N LYS A 138 -24.76 -14.80 3.65
CA LYS A 138 -24.42 -14.85 5.08
C LYS A 138 -24.76 -16.22 5.65
N GLY A 139 -24.08 -16.58 6.74
CA GLY A 139 -24.31 -17.84 7.43
C GLY A 139 -23.77 -19.05 6.65
N LEU A 140 -22.63 -18.86 5.96
CA LEU A 140 -21.84 -19.96 5.40
C LEU A 140 -20.70 -20.34 6.36
N ARG A 141 -19.94 -21.38 6.00
CA ARG A 141 -18.73 -21.75 6.75
C ARG A 141 -17.64 -20.68 6.59
N PRO A 142 -17.31 -19.88 7.60
CA PRO A 142 -16.00 -19.22 7.76
C PRO A 142 -14.82 -19.72 6.98
N GLY A 143 -14.05 -18.80 6.39
CA GLY A 143 -12.75 -19.13 5.81
C GLY A 143 -12.75 -20.29 4.82
N TYR A 144 -13.91 -20.61 4.24
CA TYR A 144 -14.11 -21.85 3.50
C TYR A 144 -14.60 -21.54 2.09
N ALA A 145 -14.14 -22.35 1.13
CA ALA A 145 -14.54 -22.22 -0.25
C ALA A 145 -15.88 -22.92 -0.50
N HIS A 146 -16.78 -22.21 -1.17
CA HIS A 146 -18.10 -22.68 -1.56
C HIS A 146 -18.25 -22.58 -3.07
N ASN A 147 -18.89 -23.58 -3.67
CA ASN A 147 -19.18 -23.62 -5.09
C ASN A 147 -20.52 -22.95 -5.35
N PHE A 148 -20.54 -22.04 -6.32
CA PHE A 148 -21.70 -21.35 -6.83
C PHE A 148 -21.96 -21.80 -8.25
N ALA A 149 -23.18 -22.26 -8.53
CA ALA A 149 -23.58 -22.67 -9.88
C ALA A 149 -24.86 -21.95 -10.27
N LEU A 150 -24.76 -21.02 -11.22
CA LEU A 150 -25.91 -20.37 -11.84
C LEU A 150 -26.33 -21.16 -13.08
N SER A 151 -27.59 -21.56 -13.16
CA SER A 151 -28.12 -22.37 -14.26
C SER A 151 -29.40 -21.78 -14.84
N MET A 152 -29.60 -21.98 -16.15
CA MET A 152 -30.83 -21.66 -16.88
C MET A 152 -31.25 -22.88 -17.69
N ASP A 153 -32.52 -23.29 -17.58
CA ASP A 153 -33.06 -24.47 -18.27
C ASP A 153 -32.21 -25.76 -18.07
N GLY A 154 -31.62 -25.91 -16.88
CA GLY A 154 -30.75 -27.05 -16.52
C GLY A 154 -29.30 -26.98 -17.02
N LYS A 155 -28.95 -25.97 -17.85
CA LYS A 155 -27.57 -25.72 -18.29
C LYS A 155 -26.87 -24.74 -17.34
N LYS A 156 -25.68 -25.08 -16.86
CA LYS A 156 -24.82 -24.17 -16.08
C LYS A 156 -24.33 -23.02 -16.97
N LEU A 157 -24.46 -21.80 -16.47
CA LEU A 157 -24.02 -20.56 -17.11
C LEU A 157 -22.76 -20.02 -16.44
N PHE A 158 -22.75 -20.02 -15.11
CA PHE A 158 -21.58 -19.65 -14.32
C PHE A 158 -21.31 -20.73 -13.28
N VAL A 159 -20.02 -21.04 -13.11
CA VAL A 159 -19.51 -21.83 -11.99
C VAL A 159 -18.36 -21.04 -11.38
N SER A 160 -18.42 -20.80 -10.07
CA SER A 160 -17.33 -20.19 -9.33
C SER A 160 -17.13 -20.90 -8.00
N THR A 161 -15.94 -20.74 -7.44
CA THR A 161 -15.60 -21.20 -6.11
C THR A 161 -15.14 -19.98 -5.32
N LEU A 162 -15.98 -19.50 -4.40
CA LEU A 162 -15.73 -18.28 -3.63
C LEU A 162 -15.39 -18.62 -2.18
N MET A 163 -14.43 -17.91 -1.60
CA MET A 163 -14.05 -18.04 -0.20
C MET A 163 -14.82 -17.05 0.66
N THR A 164 -15.35 -17.51 1.79
CA THR A 164 -16.00 -16.63 2.77
C THR A 164 -15.00 -15.94 3.67
N ASN A 165 -15.33 -14.75 4.15
CA ASN A 165 -14.55 -14.03 5.15
C ASN A 165 -14.54 -14.73 6.53
N SER A 166 -13.88 -14.09 7.50
CA SER A 166 -13.78 -14.58 8.88
C SER A 166 -15.12 -14.62 9.62
N GLN A 167 -16.21 -14.08 9.06
CA GLN A 167 -17.58 -14.12 9.59
C GLN A 167 -18.45 -15.19 8.89
N GLY A 168 -17.96 -15.84 7.83
CA GLY A 168 -18.76 -16.80 7.06
C GLY A 168 -19.69 -16.12 6.07
N GLU A 169 -19.28 -14.96 5.58
CA GLU A 169 -20.03 -14.16 4.62
C GLU A 169 -19.27 -14.08 3.28
N ILE A 170 -20.03 -13.97 2.20
CA ILE A 170 -19.58 -13.52 0.90
C ILE A 170 -20.03 -12.08 0.76
N ASP A 171 -19.07 -11.15 0.73
CA ASP A 171 -19.33 -9.74 0.45
C ASP A 171 -20.05 -9.57 -0.90
N PRO A 172 -20.77 -8.45 -1.11
CA PRO A 172 -21.39 -8.15 -2.39
C PRO A 172 -20.44 -8.36 -3.58
N THR A 173 -20.68 -9.44 -4.33
CA THR A 173 -19.82 -9.94 -5.41
C THR A 173 -20.60 -9.95 -6.72
N VAL A 174 -20.03 -9.36 -7.77
CA VAL A 174 -20.65 -9.38 -9.10
C VAL A 174 -20.47 -10.77 -9.71
N LEU A 175 -21.57 -11.45 -10.00
CA LEU A 175 -21.54 -12.77 -10.68
C LEU A 175 -21.67 -12.64 -12.19
N TRP A 176 -22.55 -11.74 -12.66
CA TRP A 176 -22.80 -11.54 -14.09
C TRP A 176 -23.01 -10.05 -14.39
N PRO A 177 -21.98 -9.34 -14.88
CA PRO A 177 -22.10 -7.94 -15.28
C PRO A 177 -23.01 -7.79 -16.50
N GLN A 178 -23.86 -6.75 -16.52
CA GLN A 178 -24.70 -6.40 -17.67
C GLN A 178 -25.48 -7.59 -18.26
N MET A 179 -26.16 -8.32 -17.37
CA MET A 179 -26.74 -9.63 -17.62
C MET A 179 -27.56 -9.69 -18.92
N GLY A 180 -27.20 -10.65 -19.76
CA GLY A 180 -27.88 -10.98 -21.01
C GLY A 180 -27.35 -10.29 -22.27
N LEU A 181 -26.45 -9.30 -22.13
CA LEU A 181 -25.80 -8.64 -23.26
C LEU A 181 -24.59 -9.43 -23.80
N ASP A 182 -24.15 -10.46 -23.09
CA ASP A 182 -23.16 -11.45 -23.49
C ASP A 182 -23.65 -12.88 -23.20
N ASP A 183 -23.00 -13.89 -23.81
CA ASP A 183 -23.19 -15.29 -23.44
C ASP A 183 -22.09 -15.75 -22.47
N PRO A 184 -22.45 -16.15 -21.24
CA PRO A 184 -21.48 -16.69 -20.28
C PRO A 184 -20.73 -17.94 -20.73
N ASN A 185 -21.15 -18.62 -21.79
CA ASN A 185 -20.53 -19.86 -22.28
C ASN A 185 -19.87 -19.70 -23.66
N SER A 186 -19.86 -18.51 -24.27
CA SER A 186 -19.17 -18.26 -25.53
C SER A 186 -18.60 -16.84 -25.58
N VAL A 187 -18.14 -16.40 -26.76
CA VAL A 187 -17.70 -15.02 -27.01
C VAL A 187 -18.80 -14.16 -27.66
N ASP A 188 -20.01 -14.71 -27.75
CA ASP A 188 -21.14 -14.05 -28.39
C ASP A 188 -21.64 -12.86 -27.56
N ARG A 189 -21.94 -11.77 -28.26
CA ARG A 189 -22.38 -10.49 -27.68
C ARG A 189 -23.65 -10.05 -28.41
N PHE A 190 -24.55 -9.41 -27.69
CA PHE A 190 -25.90 -9.10 -28.17
C PHE A 190 -26.19 -7.61 -28.03
N THR A 191 -27.03 -7.08 -28.92
CA THR A 191 -27.67 -5.79 -28.70
C THR A 191 -28.73 -5.91 -27.58
N PRO A 192 -29.10 -4.80 -26.90
CA PRO A 192 -30.21 -4.83 -25.93
C PRO A 192 -31.51 -5.43 -26.48
N GLU A 193 -31.82 -5.20 -27.76
CA GLU A 193 -33.01 -5.76 -28.39
C GLU A 193 -32.92 -7.27 -28.64
N GLU A 194 -31.75 -7.76 -29.08
CA GLU A 194 -31.48 -9.19 -29.26
C GLU A 194 -31.54 -9.93 -27.90
N ALA A 195 -30.87 -9.39 -26.88
CA ALA A 195 -30.85 -9.92 -25.52
C ALA A 195 -32.26 -10.04 -24.92
N ARG A 196 -33.07 -8.99 -25.06
CA ARG A 196 -34.48 -8.99 -24.62
C ARG A 196 -35.30 -10.09 -25.31
N LYS A 197 -35.13 -10.28 -26.61
CA LYS A 197 -35.86 -11.34 -27.34
C LYS A 197 -35.47 -12.74 -26.86
N ARG A 198 -34.18 -12.93 -26.52
CA ARG A 198 -33.61 -14.21 -26.09
C ARG A 198 -34.04 -14.62 -24.69
N LEU A 199 -34.05 -13.68 -23.74
CA LEU A 199 -34.11 -13.99 -22.31
C LEU A 199 -35.39 -13.54 -21.59
N LYS A 200 -36.29 -12.80 -22.24
CA LYS A 200 -37.57 -12.38 -21.61
C LYS A 200 -38.30 -13.58 -20.97
N GLY A 201 -38.68 -13.43 -19.71
CA GLY A 201 -39.43 -14.43 -18.95
C GLY A 201 -38.63 -15.67 -18.53
N LYS A 202 -37.32 -15.75 -18.85
CA LYS A 202 -36.47 -16.87 -18.42
C LYS A 202 -36.21 -16.82 -16.93
N SER A 203 -36.16 -18.00 -16.30
CA SER A 203 -35.85 -18.18 -14.88
C SER A 203 -34.49 -18.84 -14.70
N PHE A 204 -33.81 -18.46 -13.62
CA PHE A 204 -32.45 -18.86 -13.29
C PHE A 204 -32.42 -19.45 -11.89
N ASN A 205 -31.61 -20.48 -11.70
CA ASN A 205 -31.39 -21.14 -10.41
C ASN A 205 -29.93 -21.00 -10.02
N LEU A 206 -29.69 -20.41 -8.85
CA LEU A 206 -28.38 -20.33 -8.22
C LEU A 206 -28.30 -21.37 -7.12
N GLU A 207 -27.34 -22.28 -7.21
CA GLU A 207 -27.04 -23.29 -6.19
C GLU A 207 -25.73 -22.97 -5.46
N ILE A 208 -25.73 -23.07 -4.13
CA ILE A 208 -24.55 -22.92 -3.28
C ILE A 208 -24.26 -24.27 -2.62
N SER A 209 -23.02 -24.76 -2.74
CA SER A 209 -22.63 -26.08 -2.24
C SER A 209 -21.20 -26.14 -1.73
N THR A 210 -20.84 -27.18 -0.97
CA THR A 210 -19.45 -27.53 -0.61
C THR A 210 -18.89 -28.64 -1.50
N GLY A 211 -19.53 -28.91 -2.64
CA GLY A 211 -19.24 -30.03 -3.53
C GLY A 211 -19.83 -31.37 -3.08
N LYS A 212 -19.95 -31.62 -1.77
CA LYS A 212 -20.61 -32.82 -1.21
C LYS A 212 -22.09 -32.60 -0.90
N GLU A 213 -22.44 -31.37 -0.53
CA GLU A 213 -23.77 -31.00 -0.06
C GLU A 213 -24.19 -29.65 -0.63
N VAL A 214 -25.48 -29.53 -0.95
CA VAL A 214 -26.11 -28.26 -1.34
C VAL A 214 -26.59 -27.56 -0.07
N ILE A 215 -26.04 -26.38 0.19
CA ILE A 215 -26.37 -25.56 1.36
C ILE A 215 -27.65 -24.75 1.12
N SER A 216 -27.74 -24.09 -0.03
CA SER A 216 -28.84 -23.17 -0.32
C SER A 216 -29.10 -23.02 -1.82
N ARG A 217 -30.29 -22.55 -2.16
CA ARG A 217 -30.72 -22.23 -3.53
C ARG A 217 -31.46 -20.90 -3.57
N ALA A 218 -31.27 -20.16 -4.65
CA ALA A 218 -32.02 -18.94 -4.94
C ALA A 218 -32.51 -18.95 -6.39
N ILE A 219 -33.68 -18.36 -6.63
CA ILE A 219 -34.31 -18.29 -7.96
C ILE A 219 -34.58 -16.83 -8.29
N PHE A 220 -34.30 -16.43 -9.53
CA PHE A 220 -34.71 -15.13 -10.07
C PHE A 220 -35.13 -15.28 -11.54
N ARG A 221 -35.74 -14.25 -12.11
CA ARG A 221 -36.17 -14.21 -13.51
C ARG A 221 -35.81 -12.91 -14.21
N ILE A 222 -35.84 -12.93 -15.55
CA ILE A 222 -35.73 -11.74 -16.39
C ILE A 222 -37.14 -11.23 -16.75
N SER A 223 -37.39 -9.96 -16.48
CA SER A 223 -38.64 -9.26 -16.79
C SER A 223 -38.92 -9.25 -18.30
N ASP A 224 -40.20 -9.33 -18.67
CA ASP A 224 -40.65 -9.27 -20.07
C ASP A 224 -40.45 -7.88 -20.70
N THR A 225 -40.39 -6.85 -19.85
CA THR A 225 -40.14 -5.46 -20.23
C THR A 225 -38.80 -4.99 -19.67
N VAL A 226 -38.05 -4.26 -20.49
CA VAL A 226 -36.86 -3.53 -20.05
C VAL A 226 -37.35 -2.27 -19.33
N ARG A 227 -37.07 -2.17 -18.03
CA ARG A 227 -37.57 -1.07 -17.18
C ARG A 227 -36.49 -0.04 -16.89
N THR A 228 -35.23 -0.43 -16.98
CA THR A 228 -34.06 0.40 -16.74
C THR A 228 -33.52 0.98 -18.05
N PRO A 229 -32.97 2.21 -18.03
CA PRO A 229 -32.19 2.72 -19.14
C PRO A 229 -30.88 1.92 -19.26
N ILE A 230 -30.44 1.69 -20.49
CA ILE A 230 -29.18 1.01 -20.80
C ILE A 230 -28.30 1.97 -21.58
N LEU A 231 -27.07 2.16 -21.11
CA LEU A 231 -26.01 2.89 -21.80
C LEU A 231 -24.74 2.04 -21.73
N ILE A 232 -24.26 1.58 -22.89
CA ILE A 232 -23.10 0.68 -22.96
C ILE A 232 -22.10 1.16 -24.02
N SER A 233 -20.83 0.83 -23.83
CA SER A 233 -19.89 0.82 -24.94
C SER A 233 -20.22 -0.35 -25.87
N SER A 234 -20.18 -0.09 -27.18
CA SER A 234 -20.65 -1.03 -28.17
C SER A 234 -19.83 -1.04 -29.44
N GLU A 235 -20.07 -2.04 -30.28
CA GLU A 235 -19.74 -2.00 -31.70
C GLU A 235 -20.70 -1.04 -32.43
N LYS A 236 -20.40 -0.77 -33.71
CA LYS A 236 -21.19 0.12 -34.57
C LYS A 236 -22.65 -0.35 -34.75
N ASP A 237 -22.90 -1.65 -34.62
CA ASP A 237 -24.25 -2.25 -34.72
C ASP A 237 -25.00 -2.30 -33.36
N GLY A 238 -24.34 -1.86 -32.29
CA GLY A 238 -24.87 -1.76 -30.94
C GLY A 238 -24.69 -2.99 -30.05
N ARG A 239 -23.89 -3.98 -30.46
CA ARG A 239 -23.49 -5.11 -29.60
C ARG A 239 -22.48 -4.66 -28.56
N LEU A 240 -22.55 -5.23 -27.35
CA LEU A 240 -21.65 -4.89 -26.24
C LEU A 240 -20.16 -4.96 -26.65
N LEU A 241 -19.38 -3.97 -26.23
CA LEU A 241 -17.93 -3.95 -26.42
C LEU A 241 -17.26 -3.24 -25.24
N ASN A 242 -17.00 -3.99 -24.17
CA ASN A 242 -16.48 -3.41 -22.92
C ASN A 242 -14.97 -3.17 -22.91
N GLY A 243 -14.26 -3.47 -24.01
CA GLY A 243 -12.86 -3.06 -24.12
C GLY A 243 -12.15 -3.49 -25.39
N PHE A 244 -11.10 -2.74 -25.73
CA PHE A 244 -10.30 -2.91 -26.95
C PHE A 244 -8.95 -2.21 -26.83
N GLU A 245 -8.02 -2.49 -27.74
CA GLU A 245 -6.71 -1.81 -27.75
C GLU A 245 -6.82 -0.39 -28.35
N ALA A 246 -6.13 0.58 -27.73
CA ALA A 246 -6.07 1.96 -28.22
C ALA A 246 -5.60 2.02 -29.69
N GLY A 247 -6.19 2.92 -30.48
CA GLY A 247 -5.86 3.11 -31.89
C GLY A 247 -6.40 2.06 -32.87
N LYS A 248 -7.09 1.00 -32.40
CA LYS A 248 -7.64 -0.05 -33.29
C LYS A 248 -9.03 0.27 -33.85
N GLN A 249 -9.87 0.98 -33.11
CA GLN A 249 -11.24 1.28 -33.51
C GLN A 249 -11.81 2.49 -32.76
N SER A 250 -12.82 3.13 -33.36
CA SER A 250 -13.61 4.18 -32.72
C SER A 250 -14.42 3.64 -31.55
N LEU A 251 -14.68 4.50 -30.57
CA LEU A 251 -15.55 4.22 -29.44
C LEU A 251 -17.00 4.54 -29.83
N PHE A 252 -17.87 3.53 -29.84
CA PHE A 252 -19.32 3.73 -29.99
C PHE A 252 -20.03 3.56 -28.64
N LEU A 253 -21.13 4.30 -28.46
CA LEU A 253 -22.05 4.15 -27.34
C LEU A 253 -23.44 3.77 -27.85
N THR A 254 -24.07 2.80 -27.19
CA THR A 254 -25.45 2.40 -27.45
C THR A 254 -26.34 2.74 -26.28
N MET A 255 -27.40 3.50 -26.56
CA MET A 255 -28.45 3.87 -25.62
C MET A 255 -29.74 3.11 -25.95
N TYR A 256 -30.44 2.63 -24.93
CA TYR A 256 -31.73 1.95 -25.06
C TYR A 256 -32.63 2.25 -23.87
N ASN A 257 -33.93 2.46 -24.12
CA ASN A 257 -34.92 2.77 -23.10
C ASN A 257 -34.58 4.01 -22.23
N ILE A 258 -34.02 5.06 -22.85
CA ILE A 258 -33.74 6.34 -22.20
C ILE A 258 -35.07 7.05 -21.86
N PRO A 259 -35.27 7.52 -20.60
CA PRO A 259 -36.55 8.06 -20.12
C PRO A 259 -36.88 9.49 -20.60
N PHE A 260 -36.15 10.03 -21.58
CA PHE A 260 -36.39 11.36 -22.14
C PHE A 260 -36.03 11.42 -23.64
N SER A 261 -36.45 12.50 -24.30
CA SER A 261 -36.03 12.89 -25.66
C SER A 261 -35.57 14.34 -25.68
N GLY A 262 -34.73 14.71 -26.64
CA GLY A 262 -34.14 16.06 -26.75
C GLY A 262 -32.63 16.06 -26.60
N ASP A 263 -32.05 17.25 -26.40
CA ASP A 263 -30.59 17.41 -26.35
C ASP A 263 -30.01 16.84 -25.05
N ALA A 264 -28.86 16.20 -25.16
CA ALA A 264 -28.11 15.63 -24.06
C ALA A 264 -26.62 15.80 -24.26
N ARG A 265 -25.89 15.86 -23.14
CA ARG A 265 -24.43 15.89 -23.09
C ARG A 265 -23.92 14.58 -22.50
N ILE A 266 -22.91 13.99 -23.12
CA ILE A 266 -22.26 12.77 -22.65
C ILE A 266 -20.86 13.12 -22.16
N TYR A 267 -20.57 12.79 -20.92
CA TYR A 267 -19.24 12.90 -20.34
C TYR A 267 -18.58 11.53 -20.28
N MET A 268 -17.36 11.42 -20.82
CA MET A 268 -16.48 10.28 -20.56
C MET A 268 -15.57 10.65 -19.40
N VAL A 269 -15.68 9.91 -18.30
CA VAL A 269 -14.98 10.18 -17.04
C VAL A 269 -14.11 8.98 -16.67
N PRO A 270 -13.04 9.16 -15.87
CA PRO A 270 -12.33 8.02 -15.30
C PRO A 270 -13.31 7.09 -14.60
N ARG A 271 -13.08 5.78 -14.66
CA ARG A 271 -13.95 4.81 -13.99
C ARG A 271 -14.11 5.19 -12.52
N GLN A 272 -15.35 5.14 -12.04
CA GLN A 272 -15.68 5.12 -10.63
C GLN A 272 -16.62 3.92 -10.41
N HIS A 273 -16.92 3.62 -9.17
CA HIS A 273 -17.95 2.64 -8.87
C HIS A 273 -18.85 3.22 -7.80
N ASP A 274 -20.10 2.77 -7.79
CA ASP A 274 -21.20 3.30 -6.97
C ASP A 274 -21.35 4.83 -7.08
N TRP A 275 -21.31 5.37 -8.31
CA TRP A 275 -21.60 6.78 -8.58
C TRP A 275 -22.84 7.26 -7.81
N ARG A 276 -22.67 8.28 -6.96
CA ARG A 276 -23.71 8.90 -6.14
C ARG A 276 -24.02 10.30 -6.63
N ILE A 277 -25.25 10.74 -6.38
CA ILE A 277 -25.63 12.13 -6.63
C ILE A 277 -24.72 13.04 -5.78
N GLY A 278 -24.12 14.04 -6.42
CA GLY A 278 -23.17 14.98 -5.83
C GLY A 278 -21.70 14.61 -6.02
N ASP A 279 -21.38 13.40 -6.51
CA ASP A 279 -19.99 13.02 -6.78
C ASP A 279 -19.40 13.93 -7.88
N PRO A 280 -18.17 14.45 -7.72
CA PRO A 280 -17.57 15.32 -8.72
C PRO A 280 -17.28 14.53 -10.00
N ILE A 281 -17.51 15.16 -11.16
CA ILE A 281 -17.20 14.58 -12.46
C ILE A 281 -16.13 15.42 -13.14
N GLN A 282 -15.07 14.78 -13.63
CA GLN A 282 -14.05 15.45 -14.42
C GLN A 282 -13.89 14.69 -15.74
N PRO A 283 -14.29 15.28 -16.88
CA PRO A 283 -14.11 14.63 -18.17
C PRO A 283 -12.63 14.36 -18.43
N VAL A 284 -12.33 13.20 -19.00
CA VAL A 284 -10.95 12.88 -19.40
C VAL A 284 -10.53 13.72 -20.60
N THR A 285 -9.23 13.90 -20.78
CA THR A 285 -8.69 14.62 -21.93
C THR A 285 -8.32 13.63 -23.03
N PHE A 286 -8.77 13.89 -24.25
CA PHE A 286 -8.35 13.14 -25.42
C PHE A 286 -6.88 13.41 -25.78
N GLN A 287 -6.33 12.61 -26.68
CA GLN A 287 -4.93 12.76 -27.13
C GLN A 287 -4.59 14.15 -27.70
N ASN A 288 -5.57 14.90 -28.19
CA ASN A 288 -5.42 16.25 -28.73
C ASN A 288 -5.54 17.37 -27.69
N GLY A 289 -5.76 17.06 -26.41
CA GLY A 289 -5.93 18.07 -25.35
C GLY A 289 -7.38 18.52 -25.09
N GLU A 290 -8.34 18.10 -25.90
CA GLU A 290 -9.76 18.45 -25.73
C GLU A 290 -10.45 17.56 -24.68
N PRO A 291 -11.44 18.07 -23.93
CA PRO A 291 -12.21 17.28 -22.99
C PRO A 291 -13.12 16.27 -23.73
N ALA A 292 -13.24 15.06 -23.17
CA ALA A 292 -14.01 13.97 -23.73
C ALA A 292 -15.52 14.14 -23.44
N VAL A 293 -16.12 15.09 -24.16
CA VAL A 293 -17.53 15.48 -24.04
C VAL A 293 -18.17 15.50 -25.43
N LEU A 294 -19.38 14.94 -25.54
CA LEU A 294 -20.14 14.94 -26.79
C LEU A 294 -21.59 15.37 -26.56
N GLU A 295 -22.08 16.32 -27.36
CA GLU A 295 -23.49 16.70 -27.39
C GLU A 295 -24.25 15.92 -28.47
N ILE A 296 -25.43 15.43 -28.12
CA ILE A 296 -26.29 14.60 -28.97
C ILE A 296 -27.76 14.98 -28.81
N THR A 297 -28.60 14.54 -29.75
CA THR A 297 -30.06 14.53 -29.57
C THR A 297 -30.55 13.10 -29.36
N VAL A 298 -31.17 12.85 -28.20
CA VAL A 298 -31.79 11.57 -27.83
C VAL A 298 -33.12 11.40 -28.55
N ARG A 299 -33.27 10.28 -29.27
CA ARG A 299 -34.46 9.97 -30.07
C ARG A 299 -35.69 9.67 -29.22
N GLU A 300 -36.85 10.04 -29.74
CA GLU A 300 -38.14 9.75 -29.11
C GLU A 300 -38.47 8.25 -29.12
N GLY A 301 -39.15 7.77 -28.07
CA GLY A 301 -39.74 6.44 -28.01
C GLY A 301 -38.84 5.32 -27.46
N GLY A 302 -37.74 5.66 -26.79
CA GLY A 302 -36.91 4.68 -26.05
C GLY A 302 -36.26 3.60 -26.92
N ARG A 303 -36.18 3.81 -28.23
CA ARG A 303 -35.57 2.89 -29.20
C ARG A 303 -34.05 2.90 -29.09
N GLN A 304 -33.41 1.85 -29.61
CA GLN A 304 -31.96 1.78 -29.67
C GLN A 304 -31.39 2.93 -30.51
N GLN A 305 -30.38 3.61 -29.97
CA GLN A 305 -29.61 4.64 -30.65
C GLN A 305 -28.12 4.39 -30.40
N THR A 306 -27.37 4.10 -31.46
CA THR A 306 -25.92 3.96 -31.43
C THR A 306 -25.28 5.21 -32.02
N ILE A 307 -24.27 5.75 -31.33
CA ILE A 307 -23.50 6.93 -31.73
C ILE A 307 -22.02 6.63 -31.73
N GLU A 308 -21.26 7.29 -32.58
CA GLU A 308 -19.80 7.35 -32.47
C GLU A 308 -19.44 8.44 -31.47
N PHE A 309 -18.81 8.07 -30.36
CA PHE A 309 -18.41 9.00 -29.32
C PHE A 309 -17.06 9.66 -29.62
N ALA A 310 -16.08 8.87 -30.05
CA ALA A 310 -14.74 9.35 -30.41
C ALA A 310 -14.05 8.43 -31.42
N ALA A 311 -13.25 9.02 -32.30
CA ALA A 311 -12.41 8.31 -33.27
C ALA A 311 -11.23 7.61 -32.59
N ALA A 312 -10.70 6.56 -33.23
CA ALA A 312 -9.67 5.68 -32.66
C ALA A 312 -8.39 6.42 -32.23
N GLU A 313 -7.99 7.43 -32.98
CA GLU A 313 -6.78 8.25 -32.79
C GLU A 313 -6.87 9.28 -31.66
N LEU A 314 -8.07 9.52 -31.12
CA LEU A 314 -8.28 10.41 -29.98
C LEU A 314 -8.21 9.67 -28.63
N LEU A 315 -8.41 8.35 -28.67
CA LEU A 315 -8.57 7.51 -27.49
C LEU A 315 -7.23 7.14 -26.86
N ILE A 316 -7.12 7.38 -25.56
CA ILE A 316 -5.97 6.99 -24.75
C ILE A 316 -6.28 5.73 -23.92
N PRO A 317 -5.26 4.89 -23.60
CA PRO A 317 -5.46 3.77 -22.68
C PRO A 317 -5.98 4.21 -21.31
N GLY A 318 -6.95 3.47 -20.78
CA GLY A 318 -7.56 3.70 -19.48
C GLY A 318 -8.89 2.97 -19.34
N ALA A 319 -9.54 3.18 -18.21
CA ALA A 319 -10.82 2.58 -17.89
C ALA A 319 -11.82 3.68 -17.55
N TYR A 320 -12.97 3.70 -18.22
CA TYR A 320 -13.83 4.87 -18.29
C TYR A 320 -15.31 4.52 -18.12
N ASP A 321 -16.06 5.47 -17.57
CA ASP A 321 -17.52 5.43 -17.48
C ASP A 321 -18.14 6.58 -18.26
N PHE A 322 -19.45 6.48 -18.50
CA PHE A 322 -20.22 7.45 -19.25
C PHE A 322 -21.41 7.97 -18.44
N ILE A 323 -21.58 9.29 -18.48
CA ILE A 323 -22.68 10.01 -17.82
C ILE A 323 -23.44 10.77 -18.90
N VAL A 324 -24.71 10.45 -19.10
CA VAL A 324 -25.61 11.15 -20.04
C VAL A 324 -26.47 12.11 -19.25
N ARG A 325 -26.29 13.40 -19.53
CA ARG A 325 -27.04 14.50 -18.93
C ARG A 325 -28.06 15.08 -19.92
N PRO A 326 -29.37 15.06 -19.64
CA PRO A 326 -30.32 15.85 -20.42
C PRO A 326 -30.02 17.35 -20.26
N ILE A 327 -29.98 18.09 -21.37
CA ILE A 327 -29.71 19.53 -21.37
C ILE A 327 -31.05 20.30 -21.28
N ARG A 328 -31.19 21.17 -20.28
CA ARG A 328 -32.32 22.11 -20.15
C ARG A 328 -31.81 23.53 -20.35
N TYR A 329 -32.09 24.13 -21.51
CA TYR A 329 -31.70 25.51 -21.79
C TYR A 329 -32.25 26.48 -20.72
N GLY A 330 -31.35 27.25 -20.10
CA GLY A 330 -31.68 28.23 -19.04
C GLY A 330 -31.51 27.73 -17.60
N TYR A 331 -30.98 26.52 -17.37
CA TYR A 331 -30.71 25.97 -16.04
C TYR A 331 -29.20 25.84 -15.81
N GLU A 332 -28.64 26.72 -14.98
CA GLU A 332 -27.20 26.71 -14.62
C GLU A 332 -26.76 25.42 -13.92
N GLU A 333 -27.70 24.67 -13.32
CA GLU A 333 -27.45 23.36 -12.70
C GLU A 333 -26.83 22.35 -13.67
N ASP A 334 -27.18 22.40 -14.96
CA ASP A 334 -26.74 21.40 -15.93
C ASP A 334 -25.25 21.56 -16.31
N ASP A 335 -24.63 22.68 -15.95
CA ASP A 335 -23.19 22.95 -16.11
C ASP A 335 -22.36 22.58 -14.87
N ILE A 336 -22.98 22.13 -13.77
CA ILE A 336 -22.28 21.69 -12.57
C ILE A 336 -21.52 20.38 -12.85
N LEU A 337 -20.22 20.37 -12.60
CA LEU A 337 -19.36 19.19 -12.73
C LEU A 337 -19.48 18.23 -11.53
N SER A 338 -20.70 17.79 -11.25
CA SER A 338 -21.02 16.68 -10.35
C SER A 338 -22.17 15.84 -10.89
N VAL A 339 -22.31 14.59 -10.47
CA VAL A 339 -23.46 13.72 -10.81
C VAL A 339 -24.75 14.33 -10.27
N LEU A 340 -25.76 14.48 -11.13
CA LEU A 340 -27.07 15.03 -10.79
C LEU A 340 -28.14 13.94 -10.70
N SER A 341 -29.26 14.24 -10.04
CA SER A 341 -30.37 13.29 -9.89
C SER A 341 -31.02 12.85 -11.19
N HIS A 342 -30.89 13.65 -12.26
CA HIS A 342 -31.42 13.38 -13.59
C HIS A 342 -30.38 12.84 -14.58
N ASP A 343 -29.14 12.62 -14.14
CA ASP A 343 -28.12 11.99 -14.98
C ASP A 343 -28.40 10.48 -15.13
N ILE A 344 -28.10 9.95 -16.31
CA ILE A 344 -28.12 8.52 -16.60
C ILE A 344 -26.69 8.02 -16.63
N LEU A 345 -26.40 7.02 -15.81
CA LEU A 345 -25.08 6.43 -15.67
C LEU A 345 -25.01 5.15 -16.52
N GLY A 346 -23.91 4.95 -17.24
CA GLY A 346 -23.68 3.76 -18.07
C GLY A 346 -23.72 2.46 -17.28
N SER A 347 -23.11 2.48 -16.10
CA SER A 347 -23.24 1.44 -15.09
C SER A 347 -22.79 2.00 -13.74
N ARG A 348 -23.39 1.53 -12.65
CA ARG A 348 -22.96 1.88 -11.28
C ARG A 348 -21.99 0.85 -10.70
N ARG A 349 -22.09 -0.41 -11.12
CA ARG A 349 -21.32 -1.53 -10.55
C ARG A 349 -20.23 -2.07 -11.47
N THR A 350 -20.25 -1.70 -12.76
CA THR A 350 -19.29 -2.16 -13.76
C THR A 350 -18.62 -0.99 -14.45
N THR A 351 -17.43 -1.19 -15.01
CA THR A 351 -16.79 -0.16 -15.84
C THR A 351 -17.45 -0.10 -17.21
N GLY A 352 -17.64 1.09 -17.75
CA GLY A 352 -18.26 1.32 -19.05
C GLY A 352 -17.41 0.80 -20.22
N VAL A 353 -16.12 1.16 -20.26
CA VAL A 353 -15.17 0.66 -21.27
C VAL A 353 -13.75 0.62 -20.75
N VAL A 354 -12.97 -0.35 -21.21
CA VAL A 354 -11.54 -0.49 -20.93
C VAL A 354 -10.74 -0.42 -22.23
N ILE A 355 -9.99 0.67 -22.40
CA ILE A 355 -9.09 0.91 -23.54
C ILE A 355 -7.68 0.51 -23.12
N ARG A 356 -7.09 -0.48 -23.80
CA ARG A 356 -5.82 -1.10 -23.40
C ARG A 356 -4.62 -0.54 -24.16
N GLU A 357 -3.46 -0.51 -23.50
CA GLU A 357 -2.18 -0.40 -24.20
C GLU A 357 -1.93 -1.69 -25.01
N PRO A 358 -1.26 -1.64 -26.18
CA PRO A 358 -0.90 -2.84 -26.92
C PRO A 358 -0.18 -3.87 -26.02
N PHE A 359 -0.73 -5.09 -25.95
CA PHE A 359 -0.36 -6.08 -24.93
C PHE A 359 1.15 -6.39 -24.87
N TRP A 360 1.78 -6.62 -26.02
CA TRP A 360 3.21 -6.94 -26.10
C TRP A 360 4.12 -5.77 -25.73
N LYS A 361 3.68 -4.52 -25.99
CA LYS A 361 4.41 -3.32 -25.57
C LYS A 361 4.35 -3.16 -24.06
N ALA A 362 3.23 -3.53 -23.44
CA ALA A 362 3.01 -3.33 -22.02
C ALA A 362 3.84 -4.28 -21.11
N LYS A 363 4.41 -5.35 -21.67
CA LYS A 363 5.12 -6.39 -20.91
C LYS A 363 6.39 -5.85 -20.22
N PRO A 364 6.72 -6.38 -19.02
CA PRO A 364 7.96 -6.03 -18.33
C PRO A 364 9.19 -6.28 -19.21
N VAL A 365 9.27 -7.42 -19.89
CA VAL A 365 10.34 -7.73 -20.83
C VAL A 365 9.86 -7.49 -22.26
N LEU A 366 10.57 -6.64 -23.02
CA LEU A 366 10.19 -6.34 -24.40
C LEU A 366 10.29 -7.59 -25.27
N GLY A 367 9.21 -7.91 -26.00
CA GLY A 367 9.15 -9.09 -26.87
C GLY A 367 9.18 -10.43 -26.13
N GLY A 368 9.12 -10.43 -24.79
CA GLY A 368 9.05 -11.62 -23.95
C GLY A 368 7.67 -11.78 -23.33
N CYS A 369 7.29 -13.02 -23.04
CA CYS A 369 5.99 -13.34 -22.48
C CYS A 369 6.08 -13.99 -21.10
N VAL A 370 5.86 -13.14 -20.08
CA VAL A 370 5.49 -13.51 -18.71
C VAL A 370 4.31 -12.61 -18.37
N ASN A 371 3.16 -13.19 -18.00
CA ASN A 371 1.99 -12.40 -17.61
C ASN A 371 2.08 -11.95 -16.14
N LYS A 372 3.11 -11.14 -15.84
CA LYS A 372 3.25 -10.48 -14.55
C LYS A 372 2.39 -9.22 -14.52
N ILE A 373 1.38 -9.19 -13.66
CA ILE A 373 0.52 -8.02 -13.40
C ILE A 373 0.21 -7.94 -11.91
N PRO A 374 -0.08 -6.76 -11.33
CA PRO A 374 -0.63 -6.71 -9.97
C PRO A 374 -1.89 -7.59 -9.85
N VAL A 375 -1.98 -8.40 -8.80
CA VAL A 375 -3.16 -9.25 -8.49
C VAL A 375 -3.62 -9.05 -7.05
N SER A 376 -2.72 -9.12 -6.07
CA SER A 376 -3.05 -8.91 -4.65
C SER A 376 -3.54 -7.50 -4.32
N GLY A 377 -4.49 -7.38 -3.40
CA GLY A 377 -4.96 -6.10 -2.89
C GLY A 377 -6.03 -6.19 -1.80
N HIS A 378 -6.58 -5.05 -1.42
CA HIS A 378 -7.69 -4.93 -0.48
C HIS A 378 -8.99 -4.65 -1.22
N SER A 379 -10.09 -5.24 -0.74
CA SER A 379 -11.42 -4.70 -1.01
C SER A 379 -11.62 -3.43 -0.18
N VAL A 380 -12.07 -2.33 -0.80
CA VAL A 380 -12.29 -1.04 -0.13
C VAL A 380 -13.75 -0.59 -0.30
N SER A 381 -14.28 0.20 0.65
CA SER A 381 -15.71 0.56 0.72
C SER A 381 -16.15 1.65 -0.27
N GLY A 382 -15.20 2.32 -0.92
CA GLY A 382 -15.43 3.39 -1.91
C GLY A 382 -14.57 3.17 -3.15
N ALA A 383 -14.82 3.96 -4.21
CA ALA A 383 -14.07 3.83 -5.46
C ALA A 383 -12.55 3.93 -5.21
N PRO A 384 -11.72 3.03 -5.78
CA PRO A 384 -12.05 2.04 -6.82
C PRO A 384 -12.54 0.64 -6.35
N TYR A 385 -12.95 0.46 -5.09
CA TYR A 385 -13.43 -0.80 -4.46
C TYR A 385 -12.45 -1.96 -4.40
N PHE A 386 -11.35 -1.85 -5.12
CA PHE A 386 -10.19 -2.71 -5.03
C PHE A 386 -8.94 -1.84 -5.12
N ARG A 387 -8.06 -1.94 -4.13
CA ARG A 387 -6.77 -1.25 -4.12
C ARG A 387 -5.68 -2.31 -4.13
N TYR A 388 -4.89 -2.35 -5.20
CA TYR A 388 -3.70 -3.19 -5.26
C TYR A 388 -2.79 -2.89 -4.07
N SER A 389 -2.27 -3.95 -3.48
CA SER A 389 -1.34 -3.89 -2.36
C SER A 389 -0.43 -5.11 -2.43
N ASP A 390 0.85 -4.88 -2.19
CA ASP A 390 1.87 -5.90 -2.03
C ASP A 390 2.17 -6.17 -0.55
N THR A 391 1.40 -5.58 0.36
CA THR A 391 1.64 -5.66 1.81
C THR A 391 0.34 -5.74 2.57
N PHE A 392 0.29 -6.66 3.53
CA PHE A 392 -0.84 -6.91 4.41
C PHE A 392 -0.35 -7.02 5.84
N THR A 393 -1.09 -6.43 6.76
CA THR A 393 -0.85 -6.61 8.19
C THR A 393 -1.36 -7.98 8.62
N ILE A 394 -0.70 -8.59 9.60
CA ILE A 394 -1.22 -9.82 10.23
C ILE A 394 -2.68 -9.64 10.62
N GLY A 395 -3.53 -10.53 10.12
CA GLY A 395 -4.97 -10.57 10.35
C GLY A 395 -5.83 -9.87 9.31
N GLU A 396 -5.23 -9.24 8.28
CA GLU A 396 -5.97 -8.66 7.17
C GLU A 396 -6.42 -9.71 6.14
N ASP A 397 -7.49 -9.40 5.42
CA ASP A 397 -7.96 -10.18 4.28
C ASP A 397 -7.13 -9.83 3.02
N VAL A 398 -6.63 -10.85 2.34
CA VAL A 398 -5.98 -10.73 1.02
C VAL A 398 -6.99 -11.05 -0.08
N TRP A 399 -7.20 -10.09 -0.96
CA TRP A 399 -8.04 -10.24 -2.15
C TRP A 399 -7.17 -10.32 -3.40
N ALA A 400 -7.61 -11.08 -4.39
CA ALA A 400 -7.07 -11.07 -5.74
C ALA A 400 -7.98 -10.25 -6.65
N GLY A 401 -7.40 -9.45 -7.55
CA GLY A 401 -8.11 -8.63 -8.52
C GLY A 401 -7.42 -8.67 -9.89
N LEU A 402 -8.12 -9.19 -10.90
CA LEU A 402 -7.60 -9.29 -12.27
C LEU A 402 -8.19 -8.17 -13.16
N ASP A 403 -7.43 -7.09 -13.38
CA ASP A 403 -7.92 -5.92 -14.13
C ASP A 403 -8.00 -6.23 -15.62
N PRO A 404 -9.17 -6.14 -16.26
CA PRO A 404 -9.28 -6.32 -17.71
C PRO A 404 -8.45 -5.32 -18.53
N GLY A 405 -8.00 -4.22 -17.91
CA GLY A 405 -7.12 -3.21 -18.52
C GLY A 405 -5.68 -3.64 -18.69
N ILE A 406 -5.23 -4.67 -17.97
CA ILE A 406 -3.85 -5.16 -18.01
C ILE A 406 -3.72 -6.65 -18.36
N VAL A 407 -4.80 -7.43 -18.17
CA VAL A 407 -4.82 -8.85 -18.55
C VAL A 407 -4.82 -9.00 -20.08
N ASP A 408 -4.21 -10.09 -20.56
CA ASP A 408 -4.29 -10.52 -21.96
C ASP A 408 -5.75 -10.59 -22.43
N PRO A 409 -6.14 -9.88 -23.50
CA PRO A 409 -7.46 -10.02 -24.11
C PRO A 409 -7.83 -11.47 -24.44
N GLY A 410 -6.83 -12.32 -24.75
CA GLY A 410 -7.02 -13.74 -25.01
C GLY A 410 -7.44 -14.54 -23.77
N ASN A 411 -7.21 -14.06 -22.55
CA ASN A 411 -7.60 -14.74 -21.30
C ASN A 411 -9.02 -14.37 -20.84
N ILE A 412 -9.60 -13.33 -21.43
CA ILE A 412 -10.97 -12.92 -21.15
C ILE A 412 -11.96 -14.04 -21.51
N SER A 413 -13.01 -14.19 -20.71
CA SER A 413 -14.06 -15.21 -20.81
C SER A 413 -13.58 -16.65 -20.55
N LYS A 414 -12.38 -16.84 -20.02
CA LYS A 414 -11.86 -18.15 -19.59
C LYS A 414 -11.93 -18.34 -18.09
N MET A 415 -11.98 -19.60 -17.67
CA MET A 415 -11.86 -19.97 -16.26
C MET A 415 -10.41 -19.93 -15.80
N CYS A 416 -10.21 -19.56 -14.53
CA CYS A 416 -8.94 -19.72 -13.85
C CYS A 416 -9.16 -20.16 -12.39
N ALA A 417 -8.18 -20.87 -11.86
CA ALA A 417 -8.02 -21.17 -10.44
C ALA A 417 -6.98 -20.23 -9.85
N LEU A 418 -7.26 -19.64 -8.69
CA LEU A 418 -6.33 -18.76 -8.00
C LEU A 418 -5.60 -19.50 -6.89
N TYR A 419 -4.28 -19.46 -6.97
CA TYR A 419 -3.37 -20.01 -5.99
C TYR A 419 -2.74 -18.88 -5.20
N VAL A 420 -2.78 -18.96 -3.88
CA VAL A 420 -1.79 -18.34 -3.01
C VAL A 420 -0.69 -19.36 -2.76
N ILE A 421 0.57 -19.00 -3.05
CA ILE A 421 1.76 -19.83 -2.85
C ILE A 421 2.83 -19.06 -2.07
N GLN A 422 3.76 -19.78 -1.43
CA GLN A 422 5.02 -19.18 -1.00
C GLN A 422 5.77 -18.64 -2.22
N SER A 423 6.27 -17.40 -2.14
CA SER A 423 7.02 -16.81 -3.25
C SER A 423 8.28 -17.62 -3.55
N LYS A 424 8.62 -17.74 -4.84
CA LYS A 424 9.81 -18.45 -5.32
C LYS A 424 10.80 -17.48 -5.93
N ASP A 425 12.08 -17.73 -5.69
CA ASP A 425 13.17 -17.08 -6.39
C ASP A 425 13.36 -17.67 -7.81
N GLU A 426 14.35 -17.14 -8.53
CA GLU A 426 14.68 -17.62 -9.88
C GLU A 426 15.03 -19.12 -9.89
N ALA A 427 15.86 -19.57 -8.96
CA ALA A 427 16.26 -20.97 -8.85
C ALA A 427 15.05 -21.87 -8.59
N GLY A 428 14.12 -21.44 -7.73
CA GLY A 428 12.87 -22.11 -7.43
C GLY A 428 11.96 -22.24 -8.65
N TRP A 429 11.79 -21.18 -9.44
CA TRP A 429 11.00 -21.22 -10.67
C TRP A 429 11.64 -22.09 -11.76
N LEU A 430 12.98 -22.06 -11.89
CA LEU A 430 13.73 -22.89 -12.82
C LEU A 430 13.65 -24.38 -12.46
N ALA A 431 13.68 -24.70 -11.16
CA ALA A 431 13.65 -26.07 -10.69
C ALA A 431 12.25 -26.69 -10.80
N ASN A 432 11.19 -25.92 -10.50
CA ASN A 432 9.84 -26.45 -10.43
C ASN A 432 8.75 -25.38 -10.62
N ASN A 433 7.94 -25.54 -11.66
CA ASN A 433 6.79 -24.67 -11.93
C ASN A 433 5.48 -25.10 -11.24
N SER A 434 5.48 -26.14 -10.39
CA SER A 434 4.27 -26.59 -9.70
C SER A 434 3.71 -25.55 -8.71
N LEU A 435 2.39 -25.51 -8.60
CA LEU A 435 1.66 -24.63 -7.69
C LEU A 435 1.17 -25.42 -6.48
N ASN A 436 1.66 -25.05 -5.29
CA ASN A 436 1.23 -25.65 -4.03
C ASN A 436 0.41 -24.63 -3.25
N HIS A 437 -0.92 -24.76 -3.31
CA HIS A 437 -1.80 -23.85 -2.60
C HIS A 437 -1.57 -23.92 -1.08
N LEU A 438 -1.51 -22.77 -0.41
CA LEU A 438 -1.30 -22.73 1.03
C LEU A 438 -2.43 -23.44 1.79
N ALA A 439 -2.08 -24.29 2.75
CA ALA A 439 -3.05 -24.99 3.60
C ALA A 439 -3.62 -24.13 4.73
N VAL A 440 -3.09 -22.92 4.95
CA VAL A 440 -3.41 -22.02 6.07
C VAL A 440 -4.56 -21.04 5.79
N LEU A 441 -5.25 -21.17 4.66
CA LEU A 441 -6.30 -20.25 4.17
C LEU A 441 -7.65 -20.51 4.86
N GLY A 442 -7.72 -20.26 6.18
CA GLY A 442 -8.94 -20.54 6.96
C GLY A 442 -9.22 -22.02 7.17
N GLY A 443 -8.19 -22.87 7.10
CA GLY A 443 -8.30 -24.33 7.21
C GLY A 443 -8.78 -25.04 5.94
N ASN A 444 -8.77 -24.33 4.80
CA ASN A 444 -9.13 -24.86 3.50
C ASN A 444 -7.90 -24.88 2.55
N SER A 445 -7.75 -25.97 1.80
CA SER A 445 -6.71 -26.15 0.78
C SER A 445 -7.24 -26.06 -0.66
N SER A 446 -8.53 -25.74 -0.83
CA SER A 446 -9.17 -25.63 -2.14
C SER A 446 -8.98 -24.23 -2.73
N THR A 447 -8.53 -24.19 -3.98
CA THR A 447 -8.39 -22.95 -4.75
C THR A 447 -9.73 -22.27 -4.99
N THR A 448 -9.73 -20.94 -5.00
CA THR A 448 -10.87 -20.17 -5.50
C THR A 448 -10.86 -20.17 -7.03
N LYS A 449 -12.04 -20.08 -7.65
CA LYS A 449 -12.19 -20.22 -9.10
C LYS A 449 -13.15 -19.18 -9.62
N LEU A 450 -12.78 -18.50 -10.69
CA LEU A 450 -13.64 -17.53 -11.36
C LEU A 450 -13.50 -17.60 -12.88
N LYS A 451 -14.52 -17.08 -13.55
CA LYS A 451 -14.47 -16.79 -14.98
C LYS A 451 -14.04 -15.34 -15.16
N LEU A 452 -12.90 -15.11 -15.81
CA LEU A 452 -12.37 -13.76 -16.01
C LEU A 452 -13.27 -12.95 -16.96
N GLN A 453 -13.80 -11.82 -16.48
CA GLN A 453 -14.71 -10.95 -17.21
C GLN A 453 -13.98 -9.82 -17.94
N ALA A 454 -14.52 -9.39 -19.08
CA ALA A 454 -13.91 -8.40 -19.98
C ALA A 454 -13.96 -6.94 -19.49
N GLY A 455 -14.90 -6.62 -18.61
CA GLY A 455 -15.38 -5.25 -18.47
C GLY A 455 -15.25 -4.64 -17.08
N CYS A 456 -14.94 -5.39 -16.02
CA CYS A 456 -14.80 -4.76 -14.70
C CYS A 456 -13.93 -5.56 -13.73
N MET A 457 -13.03 -4.83 -13.04
CA MET A 457 -12.28 -5.36 -11.90
C MET A 457 -13.19 -5.95 -10.81
N ASN A 458 -14.36 -5.35 -10.55
CA ASN A 458 -15.25 -5.81 -9.49
C ASN A 458 -15.87 -7.19 -9.75
N ALA A 459 -15.97 -7.59 -11.02
CA ALA A 459 -16.39 -8.95 -11.39
C ALA A 459 -15.23 -9.94 -11.35
N ASN A 460 -13.99 -9.44 -11.23
CA ASN A 460 -12.75 -10.19 -11.23
C ASN A 460 -12.00 -10.08 -9.90
N LYS A 461 -12.64 -9.55 -8.85
CA LYS A 461 -12.09 -9.50 -7.50
C LYS A 461 -12.68 -10.60 -6.64
N ILE A 462 -11.83 -11.27 -5.87
CA ILE A 462 -12.22 -12.41 -5.05
C ILE A 462 -11.32 -12.52 -3.82
N LEU A 463 -11.90 -12.89 -2.69
CA LEU A 463 -11.15 -13.16 -1.48
C LEU A 463 -10.35 -14.46 -1.66
N VAL A 464 -9.04 -14.42 -1.41
CA VAL A 464 -8.16 -15.59 -1.56
C VAL A 464 -7.51 -16.03 -0.25
N TRP A 465 -7.36 -15.11 0.71
CA TRP A 465 -6.86 -15.43 2.05
C TRP A 465 -7.56 -14.58 3.12
N PRO A 466 -8.60 -15.09 3.78
CA PRO A 466 -9.22 -14.41 4.91
C PRO A 466 -8.30 -14.45 6.12
N ASN A 467 -8.17 -13.32 6.82
CA ASN A 467 -7.43 -13.20 8.08
C ASN A 467 -6.01 -13.81 7.99
N ALA A 468 -5.16 -13.24 7.14
CA ALA A 468 -3.81 -13.74 6.89
C ALA A 468 -2.91 -13.62 8.13
N THR A 469 -2.68 -14.74 8.80
CA THR A 469 -1.98 -14.77 10.11
C THR A 469 -0.52 -15.17 10.04
N SER A 470 -0.03 -15.63 8.88
CA SER A 470 1.32 -16.18 8.72
C SER A 470 2.23 -15.15 8.05
N PRO A 471 3.18 -14.52 8.77
CA PRO A 471 4.12 -13.60 8.16
C PRO A 471 4.96 -14.28 7.09
N GLY A 472 5.28 -13.57 6.02
CA GLY A 472 6.09 -14.09 4.93
C GLY A 472 5.85 -13.42 3.59
N GLU A 473 6.48 -13.98 2.56
CA GLU A 473 6.45 -13.51 1.18
C GLU A 473 5.71 -14.52 0.29
N TYR A 474 4.75 -14.04 -0.48
CA TYR A 474 3.78 -14.87 -1.20
C TYR A 474 3.53 -14.35 -2.61
N ASP A 475 3.05 -15.22 -3.49
CA ASP A 475 2.57 -14.86 -4.82
C ASP A 475 1.12 -15.36 -5.01
N ILE A 476 0.33 -14.63 -5.80
CA ILE A 476 -0.95 -15.08 -6.35
C ILE A 476 -0.76 -15.47 -7.81
N VAL A 477 -1.11 -16.70 -8.16
CA VAL A 477 -1.10 -17.23 -9.52
C VAL A 477 -2.52 -17.52 -9.98
N ALA A 478 -2.91 -17.00 -11.15
CA ALA A 478 -4.11 -17.43 -11.86
C ALA A 478 -3.75 -18.48 -12.91
N ASP A 479 -4.07 -19.73 -12.59
CA ASP A 479 -3.89 -20.94 -13.42
C ASP A 479 -5.12 -21.12 -14.32
N PHE A 480 -4.91 -21.01 -15.64
CA PHE A 480 -5.97 -21.20 -16.64
C PHE A 480 -6.07 -22.65 -17.13
N GLY A 481 -5.19 -23.53 -16.68
CA GLY A 481 -5.17 -24.98 -16.92
C GLY A 481 -5.44 -25.34 -18.38
N ASN A 482 -6.52 -26.09 -18.62
CA ASN A 482 -6.92 -26.52 -19.95
C ASN A 482 -7.45 -25.40 -20.89
N ASN A 483 -7.34 -24.12 -20.50
CA ASN A 483 -7.55 -22.95 -21.36
C ASN A 483 -8.98 -22.84 -21.96
N THR A 484 -9.98 -23.35 -21.25
CA THR A 484 -11.37 -23.42 -21.75
C THR A 484 -12.24 -22.22 -21.33
N PRO A 485 -13.12 -21.72 -22.22
CA PRO A 485 -14.17 -20.79 -21.83
C PRO A 485 -15.39 -21.47 -21.18
N ASP A 486 -15.54 -22.80 -21.32
CA ASP A 486 -16.67 -23.56 -20.75
C ASP A 486 -16.39 -23.91 -19.28
N ALA A 487 -17.11 -23.24 -18.38
CA ALA A 487 -16.94 -23.40 -16.94
C ALA A 487 -17.21 -24.83 -16.43
N SER A 488 -18.00 -25.61 -17.15
CA SER A 488 -18.31 -27.00 -16.77
C SER A 488 -17.19 -27.99 -17.13
N LEU A 489 -16.28 -27.59 -18.02
CA LEU A 489 -15.16 -28.41 -18.51
C LEU A 489 -13.80 -27.96 -17.98
N PHE A 490 -13.77 -26.93 -17.13
CA PHE A 490 -12.52 -26.39 -16.60
C PHE A 490 -11.79 -27.39 -15.71
N VAL A 491 -10.51 -27.59 -16.02
CA VAL A 491 -9.59 -28.41 -15.24
C VAL A 491 -8.29 -27.61 -15.08
N GLN A 492 -7.97 -27.28 -13.82
CA GLN A 492 -6.66 -26.74 -13.44
C GLN A 492 -5.59 -27.82 -13.58
N ASP A 493 -4.35 -27.46 -13.90
CA ASP A 493 -3.24 -28.40 -14.03
C ASP A 493 -2.17 -28.25 -12.94
N ASP A 494 -2.37 -27.30 -12.03
CA ASP A 494 -1.54 -27.05 -10.85
C ASP A 494 -0.10 -26.67 -11.23
N GLN A 495 0.10 -26.07 -12.41
CA GLN A 495 1.39 -25.60 -12.89
C GLN A 495 1.33 -24.13 -13.30
N TYR A 496 2.46 -23.42 -13.19
CA TYR A 496 2.63 -22.13 -13.82
C TYR A 496 3.16 -22.30 -15.24
N ASN A 497 2.33 -21.99 -16.23
CA ASN A 497 2.62 -22.10 -17.66
C ASN A 497 2.72 -20.71 -18.29
N THR A 498 3.93 -20.34 -18.74
CA THR A 498 4.09 -19.15 -19.57
C THR A 498 3.83 -19.51 -21.05
N PRO A 499 3.07 -18.70 -21.81
CA PRO A 499 2.52 -17.39 -21.45
C PRO A 499 1.08 -17.41 -20.93
N LEU A 500 0.47 -18.57 -20.69
CA LEU A 500 -0.96 -18.68 -20.42
C LEU A 500 -1.32 -18.06 -19.06
N ASP A 501 -0.61 -18.44 -18.01
CA ASP A 501 -0.95 -18.11 -16.62
C ASP A 501 -0.45 -16.76 -16.18
N ILE A 502 -1.18 -16.18 -15.23
CA ILE A 502 -0.93 -14.85 -14.68
C ILE A 502 -0.34 -14.99 -13.29
N ILE A 503 0.61 -14.14 -12.93
CA ILE A 503 1.21 -14.09 -11.60
C ILE A 503 1.42 -12.63 -11.19
N ASP A 504 1.29 -12.30 -9.91
CA ASP A 504 1.68 -10.98 -9.38
C ASP A 504 3.15 -10.87 -9.00
N GLY A 505 3.74 -11.99 -8.57
CA GLY A 505 5.17 -12.17 -8.38
C GLY A 505 5.94 -12.43 -9.68
N TYR A 506 6.98 -13.26 -9.61
CA TYR A 506 7.97 -13.62 -10.65
C TYR A 506 9.26 -12.79 -10.60
N PHE A 507 9.20 -11.50 -10.96
CA PHE A 507 10.37 -10.62 -10.95
C PHE A 507 10.62 -9.96 -9.59
N VAL A 508 9.63 -9.96 -8.72
CA VAL A 508 9.67 -9.55 -7.32
C VAL A 508 8.64 -10.41 -6.59
N THR A 509 8.66 -10.41 -5.28
CA THR A 509 7.59 -11.00 -4.46
C THR A 509 6.25 -10.34 -4.81
N GLY A 510 5.18 -11.14 -4.94
CA GLY A 510 3.84 -10.66 -5.25
C GLY A 510 3.24 -9.82 -4.11
N PHE A 511 3.22 -10.38 -2.90
CA PHE A 511 2.83 -9.67 -1.69
C PHE A 511 3.46 -10.22 -0.40
N ARG A 512 3.33 -9.47 0.69
CA ARG A 512 3.88 -9.79 2.01
C ARG A 512 2.81 -9.72 3.08
N VAL A 513 2.92 -10.62 4.06
CA VAL A 513 2.21 -10.50 5.33
C VAL A 513 3.23 -10.12 6.38
N VAL A 514 3.10 -8.95 6.99
CA VAL A 514 4.08 -8.38 7.94
C VAL A 514 3.37 -7.69 9.10
N GLU A 515 4.10 -7.35 10.15
CA GLU A 515 3.60 -6.42 11.17
C GLU A 515 3.63 -4.98 10.63
N ASP A 516 2.73 -4.13 11.10
CA ASP A 516 2.66 -2.73 10.69
C ASP A 516 3.40 -1.82 11.69
N PRO A 517 4.58 -1.27 11.36
CA PRO A 517 5.37 -0.46 12.27
C PRO A 517 4.68 0.84 12.69
N GLY A 518 3.65 1.30 11.97
CA GLY A 518 2.89 2.50 12.32
C GLY A 518 1.80 2.27 13.37
N THR A 519 1.37 1.03 13.56
CA THR A 519 0.28 0.66 14.50
C THR A 519 0.66 -0.43 15.50
N MET A 520 1.75 -1.15 15.26
CA MET A 520 2.19 -2.25 16.11
C MET A 520 2.52 -1.78 17.54
N VAL A 521 2.26 -2.69 18.46
CA VAL A 521 2.59 -2.59 19.88
C VAL A 521 3.18 -3.94 20.27
N GLU A 522 4.30 -3.93 20.99
CA GLU A 522 4.90 -5.16 21.50
C GLU A 522 3.91 -5.83 22.46
N SER A 523 3.55 -7.09 22.18
CA SER A 523 2.54 -7.81 22.97
C SER A 523 2.91 -7.90 24.46
N SER A 524 4.20 -7.93 24.79
CA SER A 524 4.73 -7.90 26.15
C SER A 524 4.80 -6.51 26.78
N ILE A 525 4.58 -5.43 26.01
CA ILE A 525 4.69 -4.02 26.45
C ILE A 525 3.48 -3.22 25.91
N PRO A 526 2.25 -3.52 26.37
CA PRO A 526 1.05 -2.83 25.88
C PRO A 526 0.94 -1.38 26.37
N ASN A 527 1.65 -1.04 27.47
CA ASN A 527 1.57 0.26 28.14
C ASN A 527 2.89 1.03 28.04
N TRP A 528 2.81 2.33 28.33
CA TRP A 528 3.96 3.21 28.49
C TRP A 528 3.90 3.93 29.84
N GLY A 529 5.07 4.28 30.37
CA GLY A 529 5.25 5.19 31.48
C GLY A 529 5.78 6.54 30.99
N ASN A 530 5.60 7.59 31.78
CA ASN A 530 6.06 8.95 31.46
C ASN A 530 6.79 9.59 32.64
N TRP A 531 8.02 10.04 32.39
CA TRP A 531 8.83 10.77 33.35
C TRP A 531 9.37 12.04 32.70
N ASN A 532 8.85 13.19 33.13
CA ASN A 532 9.32 14.47 32.65
C ASN A 532 10.30 15.05 33.67
N TYR A 533 11.37 15.67 33.19
CA TYR A 533 12.30 16.38 34.05
C TYR A 533 12.50 17.82 33.60
N GLU A 534 12.88 18.63 34.57
CA GLU A 534 13.22 20.04 34.44
C GLU A 534 14.42 20.35 35.34
N GLU A 535 14.94 21.56 35.25
CA GLU A 535 16.15 22.01 35.95
C GLU A 535 16.17 21.60 37.44
N ALA A 536 15.05 21.77 38.14
CA ALA A 536 14.95 21.41 39.56
C ALA A 536 15.19 19.91 39.81
N ILE A 537 14.59 19.04 39.00
CA ILE A 537 14.75 17.58 39.11
C ILE A 537 16.19 17.17 38.76
N VAL A 538 16.79 17.79 37.75
CA VAL A 538 18.17 17.50 37.36
C VAL A 538 19.15 17.89 38.48
N ASN A 539 18.91 19.03 39.13
CA ASN A 539 19.71 19.48 40.28
C ASN A 539 19.58 18.53 41.49
N THR A 540 18.40 17.95 41.76
CA THR A 540 18.24 16.97 42.86
C THR A 540 18.94 15.65 42.57
N MET A 541 19.21 15.33 41.30
CA MET A 541 20.06 14.19 40.90
C MET A 541 21.57 14.44 41.06
N GLY A 542 21.97 15.65 41.48
CA GLY A 542 23.38 16.05 41.58
C GLY A 542 24.02 16.38 40.23
N LEU A 543 23.21 16.56 39.18
CA LEU A 543 23.65 16.98 37.85
C LEU A 543 23.41 18.48 37.65
N GLN A 544 24.04 19.07 36.63
CA GLN A 544 23.84 20.49 36.32
C GLN A 544 22.50 20.70 35.60
N GLY A 545 21.52 21.29 36.29
CA GLY A 545 20.22 21.61 35.70
C GLY A 545 20.25 22.73 34.64
N THR A 546 21.35 23.47 34.56
CA THR A 546 21.61 24.46 33.53
C THR A 546 23.02 24.29 32.98
N VAL A 547 23.16 24.22 31.65
CA VAL A 547 24.44 23.97 30.96
C VAL A 547 24.77 25.10 29.98
N THR A 548 26.06 25.33 29.77
CA THR A 548 26.57 26.31 28.81
C THR A 548 27.12 25.58 27.60
N LEU A 549 26.55 25.85 26.42
CA LEU A 549 26.84 25.15 25.18
C LEU A 549 27.36 26.12 24.12
N GLN A 550 28.26 25.62 23.27
CA GLN A 550 28.65 26.31 22.06
C GLN A 550 27.56 26.11 21.00
N ASP A 551 27.20 27.20 20.33
CA ASP A 551 26.21 27.26 19.26
C ASP A 551 26.75 28.12 18.11
N GLU A 552 26.03 28.11 16.99
CA GLU A 552 26.26 29.02 15.87
C GLU A 552 25.20 30.13 15.86
N ASN A 553 25.61 31.35 15.51
CA ASN A 553 24.70 32.48 15.41
C ASN A 553 23.78 32.30 14.19
N ASN A 554 22.49 32.63 14.33
CA ASN A 554 21.45 32.48 13.30
C ASN A 554 21.60 33.48 12.14
N GLN A 555 22.72 33.47 11.43
CA GLN A 555 22.84 34.13 10.14
C GLN A 555 22.38 33.14 9.06
N TYR A 556 21.06 32.98 8.93
CA TYR A 556 20.50 32.32 7.75
C TYR A 556 20.96 33.07 6.50
N HIS A 557 21.28 32.35 5.44
CA HIS A 557 21.59 32.94 4.14
C HIS A 557 22.88 33.78 4.10
N SER A 558 23.87 33.48 4.94
CA SER A 558 25.23 34.05 4.81
C SER A 558 26.22 32.98 4.39
N SER A 559 26.88 33.17 3.24
CA SER A 559 28.02 32.36 2.83
C SER A 559 29.21 32.64 3.77
N GLY A 560 29.63 31.65 4.56
CA GLY A 560 30.79 31.80 5.46
C GLY A 560 30.85 30.82 6.63
N THR A 561 31.97 30.85 7.37
CA THR A 561 32.14 30.12 8.62
C THR A 561 31.12 30.61 9.66
N PRO A 562 30.39 29.72 10.36
CA PRO A 562 29.43 30.12 11.38
C PRO A 562 30.12 30.96 12.47
N ILE A 563 29.46 32.05 12.87
CA ILE A 563 29.90 32.82 14.05
C ILE A 563 29.51 32.02 15.29
N LEU A 564 30.50 31.56 16.04
CA LEU A 564 30.26 30.76 17.24
C LEU A 564 29.84 31.67 18.40
N VAL A 565 28.76 31.27 19.07
CA VAL A 565 28.20 31.95 20.25
C VAL A 565 28.05 30.96 21.39
N ILE A 566 27.91 31.48 22.60
CA ILE A 566 27.66 30.67 23.79
C ILE A 566 26.20 30.85 24.22
N ARG A 567 25.51 29.73 24.42
CA ARG A 567 24.11 29.68 24.85
C ARG A 567 24.00 28.94 26.17
N GLN A 568 23.09 29.39 27.03
CA GLN A 568 22.76 28.69 28.27
C GLN A 568 21.44 27.94 28.06
N VAL A 569 21.40 26.65 28.37
CA VAL A 569 20.22 25.79 28.18
C VAL A 569 19.82 25.21 29.52
N ARG A 570 18.53 25.30 29.86
CA ARG A 570 17.96 24.64 31.03
C ARG A 570 17.57 23.22 30.66
N MET A 571 18.01 22.25 31.45
CA MET A 571 17.79 20.83 31.16
C MET A 571 16.34 20.45 31.41
N LYS A 572 15.60 20.26 30.32
CA LYS A 572 14.19 19.86 30.33
C LYS A 572 13.91 18.85 29.24
N ALA A 573 13.09 17.84 29.53
CA ALA A 573 12.62 16.88 28.52
C ALA A 573 11.33 16.19 28.95
N HIS A 574 10.61 15.67 27.96
CA HIS A 574 9.62 14.61 28.16
C HIS A 574 10.25 13.26 27.85
N VAL A 575 10.06 12.28 28.73
CA VAL A 575 10.57 10.91 28.54
C VAL A 575 9.43 9.92 28.66
N PHE A 576 9.31 9.03 27.68
CA PHE A 576 8.40 7.89 27.71
C PHE A 576 9.20 6.60 27.68
N PHE A 577 8.72 5.59 28.38
CA PHE A 577 9.42 4.32 28.53
C PHE A 577 8.46 3.13 28.61
N PRO A 578 8.90 1.91 28.27
CA PRO A 578 8.10 0.69 28.39
C PRO A 578 7.50 0.51 29.80
N ALA A 579 6.22 0.16 29.90
CA ALA A 579 5.60 -0.11 31.20
C ALA A 579 4.68 -1.34 31.16
N ASP A 580 4.61 -2.05 32.29
CA ASP A 580 3.77 -3.24 32.43
C ASP A 580 2.30 -2.89 32.73
N MET A 581 2.05 -1.66 33.21
CA MET A 581 0.72 -1.17 33.59
C MET A 581 0.52 0.30 33.17
N PRO A 582 -0.73 0.77 32.97
CA PRO A 582 -0.99 2.16 32.59
C PRO A 582 -0.70 3.14 33.74
N GLY A 583 -0.32 4.38 33.39
CA GLY A 583 -0.19 5.49 34.35
C GLY A 583 1.11 5.52 35.16
N VAL A 584 2.12 4.73 34.77
CA VAL A 584 3.44 4.71 35.43
C VAL A 584 4.16 6.05 35.22
N THR A 585 4.67 6.64 36.30
CA THR A 585 5.44 7.90 36.24
C THR A 585 6.83 7.81 36.88
N ASP A 586 7.12 6.76 37.64
CA ASP A 586 8.45 6.51 38.20
C ASP A 586 9.26 5.58 37.28
N PRO A 587 10.40 6.04 36.72
CA PRO A 587 11.31 5.20 35.94
C PRO A 587 11.77 3.90 36.62
N ALA A 588 11.73 3.82 37.96
CA ALA A 588 12.02 2.58 38.68
C ALA A 588 11.02 1.45 38.36
N GLN A 589 9.85 1.79 37.82
CA GLN A 589 8.79 0.86 37.41
C GLN A 589 8.78 0.59 35.89
N ILE A 590 9.86 0.91 35.18
CA ILE A 590 10.04 0.50 33.78
C ILE A 590 9.82 -1.00 33.64
N SER A 591 9.20 -1.40 32.53
CA SER A 591 8.83 -2.78 32.23
C SER A 591 9.98 -3.75 32.44
N SER A 592 9.63 -4.92 32.99
CA SER A 592 10.56 -6.04 33.19
C SER A 592 10.58 -7.01 32.01
N ALA A 593 9.81 -6.74 30.94
CA ALA A 593 9.73 -7.58 29.76
C ALA A 593 11.09 -7.75 29.05
N GLN A 594 11.98 -6.77 29.18
CA GLN A 594 13.36 -6.84 28.69
C GLN A 594 14.35 -6.40 29.79
N PRO A 595 15.60 -6.92 29.76
CA PRO A 595 16.62 -6.53 30.74
C PRO A 595 16.93 -5.04 30.66
N ASP A 596 17.03 -4.49 29.45
CA ASP A 596 17.32 -3.10 29.11
C ASP A 596 16.68 -2.75 27.75
N TYR A 597 16.70 -1.46 27.38
CA TYR A 597 16.04 -0.95 26.17
C TYR A 597 16.96 0.03 25.41
N PRO A 598 16.95 0.03 24.05
CA PRO A 598 17.60 1.07 23.26
C PRO A 598 16.99 2.45 23.53
N LEU A 599 17.80 3.50 23.34
CA LEU A 599 17.42 4.88 23.64
C LEU A 599 17.21 5.69 22.37
N ILE A 600 16.10 6.43 22.30
CA ILE A 600 15.80 7.39 21.23
C ILE A 600 15.80 8.81 21.82
N VAL A 601 16.48 9.74 21.16
CA VAL A 601 16.46 11.17 21.52
C VAL A 601 15.95 12.00 20.33
N ILE A 602 14.90 12.78 20.56
CA ILE A 602 14.29 13.71 19.60
C ILE A 602 14.73 15.14 19.90
N ILE A 603 15.19 15.84 18.87
CA ILE A 603 15.62 17.23 18.89
C ILE A 603 14.63 18.06 18.06
N HIS A 604 13.82 18.89 18.72
CA HIS A 604 12.82 19.69 18.02
C HIS A 604 13.43 20.76 17.10
N GLY A 605 12.61 21.32 16.21
CA GLY A 605 12.98 22.43 15.32
C GLY A 605 12.88 23.82 15.95
N ASN A 606 13.06 24.86 15.16
CA ASN A 606 12.91 26.24 15.62
C ASN A 606 11.43 26.64 15.62
N GLY A 607 10.93 27.23 16.71
CA GLY A 607 9.51 27.55 16.85
C GLY A 607 8.62 26.39 17.30
N HIS A 608 9.14 25.15 17.31
CA HIS A 608 8.46 23.98 17.89
C HIS A 608 8.74 23.84 19.38
N ASP A 609 7.81 23.19 20.09
CA ASP A 609 7.99 22.77 21.46
C ASP A 609 8.32 21.27 21.52
N TYR A 610 9.22 20.87 22.43
CA TYR A 610 9.64 19.47 22.63
C TYR A 610 8.46 18.55 23.00
N THR A 611 7.36 19.08 23.54
CA THR A 611 6.13 18.34 23.87
C THR A 611 5.33 17.88 22.64
N THR A 612 5.55 18.47 21.48
CA THR A 612 4.80 18.17 20.25
C THR A 612 5.07 16.77 19.67
N TYR A 613 6.06 16.07 20.20
CA TYR A 613 6.49 14.74 19.78
C TYR A 613 5.97 13.63 20.71
N ASP A 614 5.21 13.96 21.76
CA ASP A 614 4.77 12.99 22.79
C ASP A 614 4.05 11.78 22.20
N PHE A 615 3.29 11.94 21.11
CA PHE A 615 2.61 10.83 20.44
C PHE A 615 3.60 9.81 19.84
N LEU A 616 4.76 10.28 19.34
CA LEU A 616 5.84 9.40 18.87
C LEU A 616 6.58 8.75 20.04
N LEU A 617 6.84 9.50 21.11
CA LEU A 617 7.49 8.95 22.30
C LEU A 617 6.64 7.81 22.91
N GLN A 618 5.32 7.98 22.96
CA GLN A 618 4.38 6.93 23.38
C GLN A 618 4.41 5.71 22.45
N HIS A 619 4.51 5.94 21.14
CA HIS A 619 4.61 4.88 20.13
C HIS A 619 5.89 4.07 20.30
N PHE A 620 7.04 4.75 20.44
CA PHE A 620 8.33 4.12 20.67
C PHE A 620 8.39 3.37 22.01
N ALA A 621 7.83 3.93 23.08
CA ALA A 621 7.74 3.24 24.38
C ALA A 621 6.99 1.90 24.31
N ARG A 622 5.86 1.87 23.59
CA ARG A 622 5.10 0.64 23.31
C ARG A 622 5.79 -0.31 22.34
N ASN A 623 6.86 0.13 21.70
CA ASN A 623 7.69 -0.65 20.78
C ASN A 623 9.03 -1.10 21.41
N GLY A 624 9.18 -0.92 22.72
CA GLY A 624 10.37 -1.37 23.46
C GLY A 624 11.55 -0.40 23.38
N PHE A 625 11.29 0.91 23.35
CA PHE A 625 12.33 1.93 23.41
C PHE A 625 12.12 2.88 24.59
N ILE A 626 13.21 3.30 25.24
CA ILE A 626 13.16 4.52 26.05
C ILE A 626 13.28 5.69 25.07
N ALA A 627 12.37 6.65 25.12
CA ALA A 627 12.33 7.75 24.15
C ALA A 627 12.20 9.09 24.86
N ALA A 628 13.05 10.05 24.53
CA ALA A 628 13.06 11.38 25.10
C ALA A 628 12.96 12.46 24.01
N SER A 629 12.17 13.51 24.24
CA SER A 629 12.21 14.74 23.45
C SER A 629 12.74 15.88 24.31
N ILE A 630 13.85 16.48 23.88
CA ILE A 630 14.62 17.44 24.69
C ILE A 630 14.26 18.89 24.36
N ASP A 631 14.16 19.75 25.37
CA ASP A 631 14.00 21.19 25.18
C ASP A 631 15.33 21.81 24.78
N VAL A 632 15.34 22.45 23.63
CA VAL A 632 16.52 23.10 23.06
C VAL A 632 16.30 24.60 22.88
N ARG A 633 15.37 25.19 23.63
CA ARG A 633 15.34 26.63 23.87
C ARG A 633 16.50 27.04 24.76
N TYR A 634 17.09 28.20 24.47
CA TYR A 634 18.14 28.76 25.32
C TYR A 634 17.58 29.88 26.19
N TYR A 635 18.14 30.02 27.39
CA TYR A 635 17.81 31.06 28.34
C TYR A 635 18.50 32.37 27.93
N ASN A 636 17.71 33.43 27.75
CA ASN A 636 18.21 34.74 27.36
C ASN A 636 18.49 35.70 28.54
N GLY A 637 18.42 35.20 29.78
CA GLY A 637 18.48 36.03 30.99
C GLY A 637 17.10 36.41 31.57
N SER A 638 16.00 36.05 30.89
CA SER A 638 14.63 36.32 31.35
C SER A 638 13.68 35.14 31.12
N SER A 639 13.75 34.49 29.96
CA SER A 639 12.93 33.33 29.60
C SER A 639 13.68 32.39 28.66
N ASP A 640 13.14 31.17 28.48
CA ASP A 640 13.60 30.26 27.44
C ASP A 640 12.99 30.69 26.11
N ILE A 641 13.84 30.90 25.10
CA ILE A 641 13.43 31.38 23.79
C ILE A 641 13.91 30.45 22.67
N HIS A 642 13.19 30.48 21.55
CA HIS A 642 13.62 29.82 20.33
C HIS A 642 14.81 30.55 19.69
N GLY A 643 15.40 29.93 18.68
CA GLY A 643 16.54 30.47 17.94
C GLY A 643 17.88 29.82 18.26
N MET A 644 17.93 28.66 18.91
CA MET A 644 19.17 27.89 18.95
C MET A 644 19.49 27.32 17.55
N GLY A 645 20.75 27.42 17.14
CA GLY A 645 21.28 26.86 15.89
C GLY A 645 21.41 25.34 15.94
N ALA A 646 21.87 24.71 14.85
CA ALA A 646 22.00 23.26 14.78
C ALA A 646 23.18 22.75 15.63
N LEU A 647 24.28 23.51 15.71
CA LEU A 647 25.42 23.19 16.57
C LEU A 647 25.05 23.15 18.07
N GLY A 648 24.33 24.16 18.56
CA GLY A 648 23.88 24.19 19.96
C GLY A 648 22.93 23.04 20.27
N ARG A 649 22.02 22.73 19.35
CA ARG A 649 21.11 21.56 19.43
C ARG A 649 21.87 20.25 19.50
N ALA A 650 22.90 20.08 18.69
CA ALA A 650 23.74 18.88 18.68
C ALA A 650 24.47 18.71 20.02
N ASN A 651 25.07 19.78 20.53
CA ASN A 651 25.76 19.78 21.82
C ASN A 651 24.82 19.50 23.01
N ALA A 652 23.54 19.88 22.91
CA ALA A 652 22.55 19.66 23.98
C ALA A 652 22.24 18.18 24.21
N ILE A 653 22.45 17.30 23.21
CA ILE A 653 22.16 15.87 23.32
C ILE A 653 22.99 15.23 24.45
N PHE A 654 24.28 15.55 24.55
CA PHE A 654 25.19 14.82 25.44
C PHE A 654 24.89 15.01 26.94
N PRO A 655 24.61 16.22 27.46
CA PRO A 655 24.11 16.40 28.83
C PRO A 655 22.80 15.63 29.10
N HIS A 656 21.87 15.62 28.13
CA HIS A 656 20.61 14.87 28.26
C HIS A 656 20.84 13.35 28.29
N LEU A 657 21.78 12.82 27.49
CA LEU A 657 22.19 11.42 27.58
C LEU A 657 22.74 11.08 28.98
N ASN A 658 23.51 11.96 29.60
CA ASN A 658 24.01 11.74 30.97
C ASN A 658 22.86 11.67 32.00
N ILE A 659 21.86 12.56 31.88
CA ILE A 659 20.66 12.55 32.74
C ILE A 659 19.89 11.23 32.59
N LEU A 660 19.65 10.80 31.35
CA LEU A 660 18.90 9.57 31.04
C LEU A 660 19.64 8.33 31.56
N ASN A 661 20.94 8.22 31.32
CA ASN A 661 21.77 7.13 31.86
C ASN A 661 21.79 7.12 33.39
N THR A 662 21.85 8.30 34.02
CA THR A 662 21.83 8.40 35.49
C THR A 662 20.48 7.97 36.07
N LYS A 663 19.35 8.35 35.43
CA LYS A 663 18.01 8.05 35.97
C LYS A 663 17.60 6.58 35.76
N PHE A 664 17.86 6.02 34.59
CA PHE A 664 17.44 4.66 34.24
C PHE A 664 18.52 3.62 34.52
N GLY A 665 19.78 4.03 34.71
CA GLY A 665 20.90 3.14 35.04
C GLY A 665 21.05 2.03 34.01
N VAL A 666 21.16 0.80 34.49
CA VAL A 666 21.35 -0.41 33.67
C VAL A 666 20.17 -0.71 32.72
N LYS A 667 19.05 0.01 32.82
CA LYS A 667 17.89 -0.17 31.94
C LYS A 667 18.03 0.52 30.59
N VAL A 668 19.00 1.41 30.42
CA VAL A 668 19.30 2.07 29.14
C VAL A 668 20.49 1.39 28.48
N GLN A 669 20.33 0.98 27.22
CA GLN A 669 21.43 0.50 26.40
C GLN A 669 22.25 1.69 25.84
N ASN A 670 23.57 1.51 25.73
CA ASN A 670 24.39 2.35 24.86
C ASN A 670 24.23 1.88 23.41
N ASN A 671 23.02 2.07 22.88
CA ASN A 671 22.61 1.81 21.51
C ASN A 671 21.52 2.84 21.18
N ILE A 672 21.92 3.90 20.50
CA ILE A 672 21.19 5.18 20.51
C ILE A 672 20.72 5.53 19.09
N GLY A 673 19.43 5.84 18.99
CA GLY A 673 18.82 6.52 17.86
C GLY A 673 18.65 8.01 18.13
N ILE A 674 18.87 8.85 17.13
CA ILE A 674 18.58 10.28 17.21
C ILE A 674 17.69 10.71 16.05
N MET A 675 16.69 11.54 16.34
CA MET A 675 15.86 12.20 15.33
C MET A 675 15.87 13.69 15.56
N GLY A 676 15.94 14.47 14.49
CA GLY A 676 15.84 15.91 14.57
C GLY A 676 14.88 16.48 13.53
N HIS A 677 14.15 17.52 13.89
CA HIS A 677 13.23 18.22 12.99
C HIS A 677 13.77 19.61 12.60
N SER A 678 13.70 20.01 11.33
CA SER A 678 14.13 21.34 10.88
C SER A 678 15.60 21.60 11.24
N ARG A 679 15.89 22.63 12.03
CA ARG A 679 17.25 22.85 12.60
C ARG A 679 17.74 21.70 13.48
N GLY A 680 16.83 21.00 14.15
CA GLY A 680 17.14 19.77 14.86
C GLY A 680 17.59 18.66 13.90
N GLY A 681 17.05 18.62 12.69
CA GLY A 681 17.43 17.65 11.66
C GLY A 681 18.88 17.84 11.20
N GLU A 682 19.32 19.07 10.98
CA GLU A 682 20.76 19.33 10.76
C GLU A 682 21.63 18.96 11.98
N ALA A 683 21.08 19.14 13.19
CA ALA A 683 21.79 18.86 14.43
C ALA A 683 22.14 17.37 14.59
N VAL A 684 21.38 16.43 14.03
CA VAL A 684 21.70 15.00 14.16
C VAL A 684 23.00 14.66 13.46
N ILE A 685 23.25 15.22 12.28
CA ILE A 685 24.49 15.02 11.51
C ILE A 685 25.68 15.58 12.31
N LYS A 686 25.53 16.81 12.82
CA LYS A 686 26.54 17.45 13.67
C LYS A 686 26.81 16.63 14.93
N ALA A 687 25.78 16.07 15.56
CA ALA A 687 25.92 15.28 16.79
C ALA A 687 26.74 14.00 16.56
N VAL A 688 26.50 13.28 15.46
CA VAL A 688 27.29 12.08 15.12
C VAL A 688 28.75 12.44 14.92
N ARG A 689 29.03 13.51 14.15
CA ARG A 689 30.39 14.01 13.95
C ARG A 689 31.07 14.40 15.26
N LEU A 690 30.40 15.19 16.11
CA LEU A 690 30.94 15.65 17.40
C LEU A 690 31.22 14.48 18.34
N ASN A 691 30.31 13.51 18.42
CA ASN A 691 30.47 12.30 19.21
C ASN A 691 31.75 11.54 18.83
N GLN A 692 32.01 11.39 17.52
CA GLN A 692 33.22 10.76 17.00
C GLN A 692 34.48 11.61 17.25
N GLN A 693 34.44 12.90 16.90
CA GLN A 693 35.62 13.79 16.98
C GLN A 693 36.08 14.04 18.41
N GLN A 694 35.15 14.10 19.36
CA GLN A 694 35.46 14.34 20.78
C GLN A 694 35.63 13.04 21.58
N GLY A 695 35.42 11.87 20.97
CA GLY A 695 35.56 10.58 21.64
C GLY A 695 34.59 10.37 22.79
N LEU A 696 33.33 10.82 22.64
CA LEU A 696 32.34 10.83 23.74
C LEU A 696 31.79 9.43 24.08
N GLY A 697 32.01 8.43 23.21
CA GLY A 697 31.72 7.02 23.49
C GLY A 697 30.23 6.64 23.43
N HIS A 698 29.37 7.51 22.89
CA HIS A 698 27.96 7.17 22.66
C HIS A 698 27.81 6.37 21.36
N ASN A 699 27.15 5.22 21.42
CA ASN A 699 26.93 4.38 20.24
C ASN A 699 25.69 4.85 19.50
N ILE A 700 25.82 5.94 18.72
CA ILE A 700 24.76 6.41 17.82
C ILE A 700 24.77 5.50 16.58
N ASN A 701 23.69 4.74 16.39
CA ASN A 701 23.58 3.72 15.34
C ASN A 701 22.45 3.99 14.33
N ALA A 702 21.61 5.01 14.58
CA ALA A 702 20.55 5.42 13.67
C ALA A 702 20.33 6.94 13.75
N ALA A 703 20.41 7.65 12.62
CA ALA A 703 20.16 9.08 12.55
C ALA A 703 19.00 9.39 11.59
N ILE A 704 18.02 10.17 12.06
CA ILE A 704 16.86 10.57 11.28
C ILE A 704 16.78 12.09 11.21
N SER A 705 16.62 12.61 10.00
CA SER A 705 16.30 14.02 9.74
C SER A 705 14.87 14.16 9.23
N LEU A 706 14.03 14.87 9.97
CA LEU A 706 12.70 15.27 9.56
C LEU A 706 12.75 16.70 9.04
N ALA A 707 12.38 16.90 7.77
CA ALA A 707 12.35 18.20 7.09
C ALA A 707 13.54 19.11 7.46
N PRO A 708 14.81 18.62 7.38
CA PRO A 708 15.94 19.30 7.97
C PRO A 708 16.29 20.59 7.23
N THR A 709 16.89 21.52 7.96
CA THR A 709 17.62 22.64 7.37
C THR A 709 18.99 22.18 6.91
N ASP A 710 19.66 22.98 6.08
CA ASP A 710 21.10 22.87 5.84
C ASP A 710 21.69 24.28 5.73
N GLN A 711 21.91 24.90 6.89
CA GLN A 711 22.15 26.34 7.02
C GLN A 711 23.49 26.81 6.44
N TYR A 712 24.50 25.95 6.49
CA TYR A 712 25.87 26.29 6.09
C TYR A 712 26.43 25.40 4.98
N GLY A 713 25.72 24.34 4.56
CA GLY A 713 26.08 23.57 3.38
C GLY A 713 27.41 22.82 3.45
N THR A 714 27.92 22.59 4.66
CA THR A 714 29.26 22.00 4.88
C THR A 714 29.26 20.69 5.66
N GLU A 715 28.16 20.35 6.34
CA GLU A 715 28.11 19.12 7.15
C GLU A 715 27.95 17.88 6.28
N VAL A 716 28.75 16.85 6.53
CA VAL A 716 28.78 15.59 5.78
C VAL A 716 28.66 14.45 6.78
N LEU A 717 27.73 13.51 6.56
CA LEU A 717 27.63 12.26 7.32
C LEU A 717 28.37 11.15 6.57
N GLY A 718 29.68 11.05 6.75
CA GLY A 718 30.51 10.10 6.00
C GLY A 718 31.88 9.86 6.60
N GLY A 719 32.67 8.99 5.95
CA GLY A 719 34.01 8.63 6.41
C GLY A 719 33.98 7.99 7.81
N ALA A 720 34.78 8.52 8.74
CA ALA A 720 34.93 7.95 10.09
C ALA A 720 33.68 8.03 10.97
N TRP A 721 32.65 8.76 10.55
CA TRP A 721 31.38 8.90 11.27
C TRP A 721 30.17 8.64 10.36
N SER A 722 30.34 7.86 9.29
CA SER A 722 29.20 7.35 8.52
C SER A 722 28.27 6.56 9.44
N LYS A 723 26.96 6.77 9.28
CA LYS A 723 25.91 6.07 10.04
C LYS A 723 24.70 5.84 9.15
N PRO A 724 23.88 4.82 9.46
CA PRO A 724 22.59 4.68 8.82
C PRO A 724 21.80 5.98 8.94
N TYR A 725 21.29 6.45 7.80
CA TYR A 725 20.66 7.77 7.71
C TYR A 725 19.32 7.72 7.00
N PHE A 726 18.30 8.32 7.61
CA PHE A 726 16.98 8.44 7.02
C PHE A 726 16.51 9.89 6.98
N VAL A 727 15.98 10.33 5.84
CA VAL A 727 15.35 11.65 5.68
C VAL A 727 13.86 11.50 5.38
N LEU A 728 13.01 12.16 6.16
CA LEU A 728 11.58 12.28 5.85
C LEU A 728 11.27 13.73 5.48
N TYR A 729 10.69 13.97 4.31
CA TYR A 729 10.53 15.33 3.76
C TYR A 729 9.20 15.50 3.01
N GLY A 730 8.57 16.67 3.13
CA GLY A 730 7.29 16.99 2.47
C GLY A 730 7.45 17.85 1.21
N SER A 731 6.69 17.58 0.16
CA SER A 731 6.76 18.38 -1.08
C SER A 731 6.21 19.80 -0.94
N ARG A 732 5.29 20.01 0.01
CA ARG A 732 4.65 21.31 0.31
C ARG A 732 5.32 22.02 1.48
N ASP A 733 6.48 21.55 1.93
CA ASP A 733 7.32 22.28 2.87
C ASP A 733 7.56 23.71 2.35
N GLY A 734 6.91 24.66 3.02
CA GLY A 734 6.99 26.09 2.73
C GLY A 734 8.10 26.81 3.49
N ASP A 735 8.64 26.21 4.55
CA ASP A 735 9.71 26.81 5.37
C ASP A 735 11.08 26.58 4.71
N ILE A 736 11.32 25.36 4.24
CA ILE A 736 12.57 24.92 3.59
C ILE A 736 12.29 24.60 2.12
N LYS A 737 12.27 25.65 1.29
CA LYS A 737 11.89 25.56 -0.14
C LYS A 737 12.98 25.07 -1.08
N GLY A 738 14.25 25.25 -0.71
CA GLY A 738 15.37 24.63 -1.38
C GLY A 738 16.09 25.44 -2.46
N ASP A 739 15.96 26.76 -2.42
CA ASP A 739 16.38 27.63 -3.50
C ASP A 739 17.67 28.40 -3.22
N ILE A 740 18.50 28.55 -4.25
CA ILE A 740 19.85 29.13 -4.15
C ILE A 740 19.81 30.57 -4.68
N TRP A 741 19.45 31.53 -3.82
CA TRP A 741 19.38 32.96 -4.19
C TRP A 741 20.45 33.85 -3.52
N VAL A 742 21.33 33.24 -2.73
CA VAL A 742 22.34 33.96 -1.95
C VAL A 742 23.66 33.90 -2.68
N ASP A 743 24.22 35.05 -3.02
CA ASP A 743 25.55 35.13 -3.63
C ASP A 743 26.62 34.43 -2.77
N GLY A 744 27.35 33.49 -3.38
CA GLY A 744 28.37 32.68 -2.72
C GLY A 744 27.84 31.47 -1.95
N TYR A 745 26.52 31.25 -1.92
CA TYR A 745 25.93 30.01 -1.45
C TYR A 745 25.64 29.11 -2.64
N THR A 746 26.06 27.84 -2.59
CA THR A 746 26.01 26.94 -3.74
C THR A 746 25.21 25.66 -3.48
N VAL A 747 24.61 25.52 -2.31
CA VAL A 747 23.82 24.31 -1.98
C VAL A 747 22.33 24.64 -1.77
N PRO A 748 21.41 23.73 -2.10
CA PRO A 748 19.95 23.96 -1.99
C PRO A 748 19.39 24.23 -0.58
N MET A 749 20.13 24.02 0.51
CA MET A 749 19.64 24.18 1.90
C MET A 749 18.51 23.21 2.31
N THR A 750 18.39 22.05 1.68
CA THR A 750 17.32 21.06 1.97
C THR A 750 17.86 19.76 2.55
N GLY A 751 16.93 18.87 2.95
CA GLY A 751 17.26 17.49 3.29
C GLY A 751 17.80 16.66 2.13
N PHE A 752 17.57 17.07 0.87
CA PHE A 752 18.15 16.40 -0.29
C PHE A 752 19.67 16.58 -0.30
N ALA A 753 20.15 17.81 -0.12
CA ALA A 753 21.58 18.10 -0.04
C ALA A 753 22.29 17.36 1.12
N GLN A 754 21.60 17.14 2.24
CA GLN A 754 22.14 16.32 3.33
C GLN A 754 22.15 14.83 3.01
N TYR A 755 21.12 14.33 2.33
CA TYR A 755 21.06 12.96 1.84
C TYR A 755 22.18 12.68 0.82
N ASP A 756 22.37 13.59 -0.13
CA ASP A 756 23.39 13.50 -1.17
C ASP A 756 24.80 13.40 -0.56
N ARG A 757 25.09 14.26 0.42
CA ARG A 757 26.38 14.28 1.12
C ARG A 757 26.56 13.15 2.14
N ALA A 758 25.52 12.39 2.50
CA ALA A 758 25.68 11.21 3.35
C ALA A 758 26.28 10.05 2.54
N ASN A 759 27.27 9.35 3.09
CA ASN A 759 27.94 8.23 2.40
C ASN A 759 28.61 7.26 3.40
N GLY A 760 28.99 6.06 2.95
CA GLY A 760 29.71 5.05 3.72
C GLY A 760 28.84 4.26 4.70
N SER A 761 27.52 4.37 4.56
CA SER A 761 26.50 3.59 5.25
C SER A 761 25.21 3.64 4.43
N VAL A 762 24.29 2.72 4.69
CA VAL A 762 22.95 2.75 4.08
C VAL A 762 22.27 4.08 4.36
N LYS A 763 21.68 4.69 3.33
CA LYS A 763 20.86 5.90 3.44
C LYS A 763 19.55 5.76 2.67
N SER A 764 18.50 6.39 3.19
CA SER A 764 17.20 6.45 2.54
C SER A 764 16.54 7.81 2.73
N MET A 765 15.71 8.23 1.77
CA MET A 765 14.82 9.38 1.91
C MET A 765 13.42 8.98 1.48
N CYS A 766 12.42 9.38 2.27
CA CYS A 766 11.00 9.33 1.92
C CYS A 766 10.49 10.75 1.64
N PHE A 767 10.09 11.01 0.39
CA PHE A 767 9.54 12.30 -0.04
C PHE A 767 8.02 12.19 -0.23
N VAL A 768 7.27 12.78 0.70
CA VAL A 768 5.80 12.66 0.77
C VAL A 768 5.15 13.81 0.02
N TYR A 769 4.36 13.49 -1.00
CA TYR A 769 3.63 14.50 -1.75
C TYR A 769 2.54 15.12 -0.87
N ARG A 770 2.31 16.41 -1.06
CA ARG A 770 1.31 17.22 -0.37
C ARG A 770 1.50 17.34 1.16
N ALA A 771 2.58 16.77 1.71
CA ALA A 771 2.98 16.95 3.10
C ALA A 771 3.74 18.26 3.32
N THR A 772 3.60 18.84 4.50
CA THR A 772 4.13 20.17 4.88
C THR A 772 5.32 20.05 5.83
N HIS A 773 5.91 21.18 6.24
CA HIS A 773 7.00 21.18 7.21
C HIS A 773 6.54 20.60 8.55
N ASN A 774 5.38 21.05 9.04
CA ASN A 774 4.91 20.78 10.42
C ASN A 774 3.88 19.65 10.54
N GLY A 775 3.23 19.26 9.44
CA GLY A 775 2.11 18.31 9.47
C GLY A 775 2.50 16.92 9.99
N PHE A 776 3.78 16.57 9.94
CA PHE A 776 4.33 15.32 10.48
C PHE A 776 4.23 15.17 12.01
N ILE A 777 4.04 16.28 12.76
CA ILE A 777 4.06 16.26 14.24
C ILE A 777 2.85 16.95 14.89
N THR A 778 2.49 18.18 14.50
CA THR A 778 1.51 19.02 15.20
C THR A 778 0.27 19.24 14.37
N ASP A 779 0.43 20.03 13.33
CA ASP A 779 -0.62 20.67 12.56
C ASP A 779 -0.07 21.07 11.20
N ASN A 780 -0.99 21.33 10.28
CA ASN A 780 -0.65 21.64 8.90
C ASN A 780 -0.35 23.14 8.72
N HIS A 781 0.34 23.75 9.67
CA HIS A 781 0.63 25.18 9.66
C HIS A 781 1.97 25.45 8.98
N ASP A 782 1.91 25.66 7.67
CA ASP A 782 2.90 26.48 6.98
C ASP A 782 2.25 27.85 6.77
N ALA A 783 2.94 28.93 7.16
CA ALA A 783 2.45 30.27 6.87
C ALA A 783 2.27 30.38 5.35
N PRO A 784 1.10 30.77 4.82
CA PRO A 784 0.92 31.00 3.41
C PRO A 784 1.70 32.26 3.06
N TRP A 785 3.01 32.16 2.87
CA TRP A 785 3.81 33.25 2.32
C TRP A 785 3.41 33.55 0.88
N ASP A 786 2.51 32.75 0.29
CA ASP A 786 2.35 32.64 -1.15
C ASP A 786 0.92 32.36 -1.66
N GLY A 787 -0.10 32.47 -0.80
CA GLY A 787 -1.49 32.30 -1.24
C GLY A 787 -1.82 30.93 -1.83
N ASP A 788 -0.97 29.91 -1.63
CA ASP A 788 -1.25 28.50 -1.89
C ASP A 788 -2.48 28.15 -1.06
N VAL A 789 -3.64 28.11 -1.71
CA VAL A 789 -4.92 27.88 -1.05
C VAL A 789 -4.80 26.55 -0.32
N ILE A 790 -5.27 26.52 0.93
CA ILE A 790 -5.39 25.35 1.84
C ILE A 790 -6.00 24.08 1.16
N ALA A 791 -6.53 24.21 -0.05
CA ALA A 791 -6.90 23.10 -0.91
C ALA A 791 -5.66 22.28 -1.30
N ASN A 792 -5.69 20.99 -0.97
CA ASN A 792 -4.76 19.96 -1.42
C ASN A 792 -3.48 19.71 -0.59
N MET A 793 -3.46 19.98 0.71
CA MET A 793 -2.43 19.40 1.60
C MET A 793 -2.90 18.08 2.22
N GLU A 794 -1.96 17.21 2.61
CA GLU A 794 -2.30 16.02 3.40
C GLU A 794 -2.70 16.41 4.84
N PRO A 795 -3.74 15.81 5.43
CA PRO A 795 -4.08 16.04 6.83
C PRO A 795 -2.94 15.65 7.79
N PRO A 796 -2.82 16.27 8.97
CA PRO A 796 -1.81 15.89 9.97
C PRO A 796 -1.84 14.40 10.32
N ALA A 797 -3.01 13.79 10.43
CA ALA A 797 -3.14 12.36 10.70
C ALA A 797 -2.48 11.47 9.62
N THR A 798 -2.59 11.88 8.34
CA THR A 798 -1.92 11.20 7.22
C THR A 798 -0.40 11.31 7.37
N GLN A 799 0.11 12.50 7.63
CA GLN A 799 1.56 12.75 7.75
C GLN A 799 2.15 12.08 9.01
N GLN A 800 1.43 12.08 10.13
CA GLN A 800 1.82 11.38 11.36
C GLN A 800 1.87 9.85 11.20
N ALA A 801 1.13 9.27 10.25
CA ALA A 801 1.26 7.85 9.93
C ALA A 801 2.66 7.52 9.39
N PHE A 802 3.26 8.42 8.60
CA PHE A 802 4.63 8.26 8.11
C PHE A 802 5.66 8.32 9.24
N THR A 803 5.55 9.29 10.17
CA THR A 803 6.50 9.39 11.28
C THR A 803 6.43 8.20 12.21
N LYS A 804 5.23 7.70 12.54
CA LYS A 804 5.09 6.47 13.33
C LYS A 804 5.69 5.26 12.62
N ALA A 805 5.36 5.07 11.34
CA ALA A 805 5.76 3.87 10.60
C ALA A 805 7.25 3.87 10.26
N PHE A 806 7.74 4.86 9.52
CA PHE A 806 9.12 4.87 9.03
C PHE A 806 10.14 5.06 10.16
N MET A 807 9.87 5.91 11.16
CA MET A 807 10.86 6.10 12.25
C MET A 807 10.93 4.86 13.15
N ASN A 808 9.79 4.23 13.46
CA ASN A 808 9.79 3.00 14.24
C ASN A 808 10.52 1.88 13.47
N ALA A 809 10.17 1.66 12.20
CA ALA A 809 10.83 0.67 11.35
C ALA A 809 12.35 0.89 11.26
N PHE A 810 12.79 2.14 11.10
CA PHE A 810 14.22 2.47 11.01
C PHE A 810 14.98 2.16 12.30
N TYR A 811 14.40 2.50 13.45
CA TYR A 811 14.99 2.18 14.75
C TYR A 811 14.95 0.68 15.05
N ARG A 812 13.89 -0.04 14.66
CA ARG A 812 13.85 -1.50 14.80
C ARG A 812 14.92 -2.15 13.93
N TRP A 813 15.08 -1.70 12.69
CA TRP A 813 16.12 -2.18 11.79
C TRP A 813 17.52 -2.05 12.39
N HIS A 814 17.89 -0.85 12.84
CA HIS A 814 19.27 -0.56 13.24
C HIS A 814 19.58 -0.69 14.73
N LEU A 815 18.59 -0.55 15.62
CA LEU A 815 18.79 -0.68 17.07
C LEU A 815 18.36 -2.04 17.61
N LYS A 816 17.40 -2.74 16.96
CA LYS A 816 16.95 -4.08 17.37
C LYS A 816 17.43 -5.19 16.43
N ASN A 817 18.17 -4.86 15.36
CA ASN A 817 18.64 -5.81 14.34
C ASN A 817 17.50 -6.60 13.70
N GLU A 818 16.45 -5.89 13.30
CA GLU A 818 15.27 -6.46 12.64
C GLU A 818 15.32 -6.14 11.13
N PRO A 819 16.03 -6.94 10.31
CA PRO A 819 16.30 -6.62 8.91
C PRO A 819 15.06 -6.63 8.02
N GLN A 820 13.93 -7.22 8.45
CA GLN A 820 12.71 -7.31 7.65
C GLN A 820 12.11 -5.95 7.26
N TRP A 821 12.54 -4.87 7.90
CA TRP A 821 12.08 -3.50 7.65
C TRP A 821 12.80 -2.80 6.50
N ASP A 822 13.91 -3.33 6.00
CA ASP A 822 14.76 -2.68 4.99
C ASP A 822 14.03 -2.39 3.68
N GLY A 823 13.15 -3.30 3.24
CA GLY A 823 12.35 -3.16 2.03
C GLY A 823 11.50 -1.89 1.99
N MET A 824 11.05 -1.36 3.15
CA MET A 824 10.35 -0.07 3.21
C MET A 824 11.23 1.09 2.73
N PHE A 825 12.51 1.05 3.09
CA PHE A 825 13.49 2.09 2.79
C PHE A 825 14.07 1.95 1.38
N LYS A 826 13.91 0.78 0.76
CA LYS A 826 14.18 0.52 -0.66
C LYS A 826 13.00 0.85 -1.57
N GLY A 827 11.81 1.10 -1.00
CA GLY A 827 10.57 1.32 -1.74
C GLY A 827 9.95 0.02 -2.29
N GLU A 828 10.30 -1.14 -1.73
CA GLU A 828 9.85 -2.47 -2.18
C GLU A 828 8.48 -2.87 -1.61
N TRP A 829 8.04 -2.21 -0.54
CA TRP A 829 6.74 -2.41 0.08
C TRP A 829 6.34 -1.24 0.99
N THR A 830 5.04 -1.07 1.26
CA THR A 830 4.49 0.03 2.08
C THR A 830 3.63 -0.51 3.23
N PRO A 831 3.83 -0.07 4.48
CA PRO A 831 3.03 -0.55 5.61
C PRO A 831 1.57 -0.11 5.49
N ALA A 832 0.65 -0.93 6.02
CA ALA A 832 -0.79 -0.73 5.89
C ALA A 832 -1.27 0.63 6.47
N SER A 833 -0.71 1.07 7.60
CA SER A 833 -1.03 2.38 8.17
C SER A 833 -0.74 3.53 7.22
N VAL A 834 0.28 3.42 6.37
CA VAL A 834 0.65 4.43 5.38
C VAL A 834 -0.17 4.27 4.11
N SER A 835 -0.27 3.05 3.57
CA SER A 835 -1.01 2.78 2.33
C SER A 835 -2.51 3.14 2.47
N SER A 836 -3.08 2.96 3.68
CA SER A 836 -4.47 3.34 4.00
C SER A 836 -4.76 4.83 3.82
N THR A 837 -3.76 5.70 3.94
CA THR A 837 -3.92 7.16 3.80
C THR A 837 -4.13 7.60 2.35
N GLY A 838 -3.68 6.80 1.37
CA GLY A 838 -3.70 7.17 -0.05
C GLY A 838 -2.70 8.25 -0.46
N ALA A 839 -1.85 8.74 0.46
CA ALA A 839 -0.81 9.71 0.15
C ALA A 839 0.24 9.11 -0.80
N LYS A 840 0.63 9.87 -1.82
CA LYS A 840 1.75 9.50 -2.70
C LYS A 840 3.08 9.85 -2.03
N PHE A 841 4.05 8.98 -2.15
CA PHE A 841 5.42 9.24 -1.71
C PHE A 841 6.41 8.47 -2.56
N TYR A 842 7.65 8.92 -2.57
CA TYR A 842 8.72 8.34 -3.36
C TYR A 842 9.99 8.21 -2.54
N VAL A 843 10.80 7.22 -2.87
CA VAL A 843 11.93 6.79 -2.04
C VAL A 843 13.23 6.96 -2.82
N GLN A 844 14.20 7.60 -2.18
CA GLN A 844 15.60 7.49 -2.57
C GLN A 844 16.29 6.50 -1.64
N TYR A 845 17.17 5.68 -2.20
CA TYR A 845 17.90 4.67 -1.45
C TYR A 845 19.31 4.49 -2.02
N HIS A 846 20.25 4.22 -1.13
CA HIS A 846 21.62 3.82 -1.50
C HIS A 846 22.11 2.71 -0.55
N ASP A 847 22.61 1.63 -1.15
CA ASP A 847 23.25 0.51 -0.45
C ASP A 847 24.77 0.71 -0.42
N THR A 848 25.44 0.18 0.61
CA THR A 848 26.91 0.20 0.68
C THR A 848 27.60 -0.77 -0.28
N THR A 849 26.85 -1.76 -0.79
CA THR A 849 27.30 -2.78 -1.74
C THR A 849 26.86 -2.39 -3.14
N ALA A 850 27.62 -1.47 -3.75
CA ALA A 850 27.31 -0.95 -5.07
C ALA A 850 28.55 -0.90 -5.97
N LYS A 851 28.32 -1.02 -7.29
CA LYS A 851 29.25 -0.70 -8.37
C LYS A 851 28.65 0.41 -9.20
N THR A 852 29.11 1.63 -8.94
CA THR A 852 28.73 2.80 -9.70
C THR A 852 29.34 2.75 -11.10
N ILE A 853 28.48 2.66 -12.11
CA ILE A 853 28.84 2.76 -13.52
C ILE A 853 29.10 4.22 -13.88
N ASP A 854 28.22 5.09 -13.43
CA ASP A 854 28.35 6.53 -13.58
C ASP A 854 27.72 7.28 -12.40
N ASN A 855 28.47 8.19 -11.80
CA ASN A 855 28.00 9.11 -10.77
C ASN A 855 27.84 10.54 -11.31
N PHE A 856 28.19 10.79 -12.58
CA PHE A 856 28.05 12.10 -13.22
C PHE A 856 28.73 13.26 -12.49
N GLU A 857 29.70 12.96 -11.61
CA GLU A 857 30.49 13.95 -10.89
C GLU A 857 31.67 14.49 -11.73
N GLY A 858 31.72 14.12 -13.01
CA GLY A 858 32.70 14.57 -13.98
C GLY A 858 32.29 15.90 -14.63
N SER A 859 32.91 16.18 -15.77
CA SER A 859 32.53 17.34 -16.61
C SER A 859 32.32 16.93 -18.07
N ASN A 860 32.12 15.63 -18.31
CA ASN A 860 32.07 15.06 -19.66
C ASN A 860 31.07 13.91 -19.72
N TRP A 861 29.85 14.24 -20.15
CA TRP A 861 28.75 13.29 -20.32
C TRP A 861 29.07 12.10 -21.24
N GLN A 862 30.12 12.18 -22.07
CA GLN A 862 30.52 11.10 -22.99
C GLN A 862 31.42 10.04 -22.36
N ALA A 863 31.74 10.16 -21.07
CA ALA A 863 32.60 9.22 -20.36
C ALA A 863 32.03 8.92 -18.98
N SER A 864 31.79 7.64 -18.68
CA SER A 864 31.29 7.22 -17.38
C SER A 864 32.38 7.13 -16.32
N SER A 865 32.01 7.13 -15.03
CA SER A 865 32.96 7.01 -13.92
C SER A 865 33.87 5.78 -13.98
N ILE A 866 33.40 4.68 -14.59
CA ILE A 866 34.21 3.47 -14.81
C ILE A 866 35.09 3.52 -16.08
N GLY A 867 35.16 4.67 -16.76
CA GLY A 867 35.93 4.87 -17.98
C GLY A 867 35.28 4.30 -19.25
N GLY A 868 33.98 4.03 -19.22
CA GLY A 868 33.20 3.59 -20.37
C GLY A 868 32.80 4.75 -21.27
N ALA A 869 32.71 4.53 -22.58
CA ALA A 869 32.15 5.54 -23.50
C ALA A 869 30.62 5.60 -23.37
N VAL A 870 30.09 6.82 -23.29
CA VAL A 870 28.66 7.10 -23.28
C VAL A 870 28.27 7.78 -24.58
N ASN A 871 27.26 7.24 -25.27
CA ASN A 871 26.80 7.75 -26.56
C ASN A 871 25.27 7.92 -26.55
N GLN A 872 24.77 8.88 -27.32
CA GLN A 872 23.33 9.01 -27.59
C GLN A 872 23.03 8.68 -29.05
N ASN A 873 21.84 8.16 -29.31
CA ASN A 873 21.31 7.97 -30.66
C ASN A 873 19.93 8.61 -30.77
N GLY A 874 19.79 9.61 -31.64
CA GLY A 874 18.50 10.21 -32.02
C GLY A 874 18.04 11.38 -31.15
N LEU A 875 18.66 11.62 -29.99
CA LEU A 875 18.22 12.69 -29.08
C LEU A 875 18.24 14.05 -29.79
N PRO A 876 17.20 14.89 -29.59
CA PRO A 876 17.09 16.20 -30.23
C PRO A 876 18.19 17.18 -29.79
N VAL A 877 18.79 16.95 -28.63
CA VAL A 877 19.94 17.68 -28.09
C VAL A 877 20.87 16.71 -27.37
N ASN A 878 22.17 17.00 -27.35
CA ASN A 878 23.10 16.20 -26.57
C ASN A 878 22.77 16.32 -25.07
N PRO A 879 22.97 15.25 -24.28
CA PRO A 879 22.90 15.31 -22.83
C PRO A 879 23.82 16.38 -22.24
N SER A 880 23.47 16.91 -21.08
CA SER A 880 24.28 17.85 -20.33
C SER A 880 24.53 17.33 -18.91
N GLU A 881 25.80 17.25 -18.52
CA GLU A 881 26.27 16.88 -17.18
C GLU A 881 26.79 18.14 -16.47
N ASP A 882 26.22 18.46 -15.30
CA ASP A 882 26.58 19.59 -14.44
C ASP A 882 25.91 19.40 -13.07
N LYS A 883 26.14 20.34 -12.13
CA LYS A 883 25.42 20.37 -10.85
C LYS A 883 23.91 20.37 -11.07
N LEU A 884 23.20 19.44 -10.42
CA LEU A 884 21.75 19.31 -10.57
C LEU A 884 21.05 20.61 -10.18
N SER A 885 21.32 21.09 -8.97
CA SER A 885 20.83 22.40 -8.53
C SER A 885 21.49 23.53 -9.32
N ALA A 886 20.69 24.34 -10.01
CA ALA A 886 21.19 25.58 -10.56
C ALA A 886 21.02 26.75 -9.59
N ALA A 887 22.10 27.49 -9.33
CA ALA A 887 21.97 28.90 -8.92
C ALA A 887 21.46 29.69 -10.14
N VAL A 888 21.01 30.94 -9.94
CA VAL A 888 20.49 31.85 -11.01
C VAL A 888 21.41 31.96 -12.25
N ILE A 889 22.66 31.48 -12.18
CA ILE A 889 23.69 31.68 -13.20
C ILE A 889 24.50 30.41 -13.58
N ALA A 890 24.32 29.24 -12.93
CA ALA A 890 25.04 27.98 -13.28
C ALA A 890 24.37 26.73 -12.67
N GLY A 891 24.29 25.62 -13.43
CA GLY A 891 23.70 24.31 -13.09
C GLY A 891 22.62 23.82 -14.07
N LEU A 892 22.06 22.62 -13.85
CA LEU A 892 21.11 21.97 -14.78
C LEU A 892 19.66 22.45 -14.67
N ASP A 893 19.15 22.56 -13.43
CA ASP A 893 17.77 22.93 -13.12
C ASP A 893 17.66 23.66 -11.77
N PRO A 894 17.15 24.91 -11.73
CA PRO A 894 16.94 25.64 -10.48
C PRO A 894 15.85 25.03 -9.58
N LYS A 895 15.10 24.04 -10.06
CA LYS A 895 14.09 23.29 -9.28
C LYS A 895 14.62 21.97 -8.73
N SER A 896 15.83 21.57 -9.09
CA SER A 896 16.44 20.34 -8.60
C SER A 896 17.09 20.60 -7.23
N PRO A 897 16.60 19.98 -6.14
CA PRO A 897 17.04 20.29 -4.78
C PRO A 897 18.32 19.54 -4.35
N HIS A 898 19.00 18.87 -5.28
CA HIS A 898 20.13 17.97 -5.00
C HIS A 898 21.49 18.69 -5.09
N ASP A 899 22.42 18.28 -4.23
CA ASP A 899 23.78 18.83 -4.17
C ASP A 899 24.76 18.09 -5.10
N THR A 900 24.42 16.89 -5.55
CA THR A 900 25.19 16.13 -6.55
C THR A 900 25.16 16.78 -7.94
N GLN A 901 26.11 16.38 -8.77
CA GLN A 901 25.98 16.54 -10.21
C GLN A 901 25.09 15.44 -10.78
N GLY A 902 24.71 15.58 -12.04
CA GLY A 902 23.82 14.62 -12.69
C GLY A 902 23.79 14.88 -14.19
N MET A 903 22.96 14.14 -14.90
CA MET A 903 22.80 14.29 -16.33
C MET A 903 21.34 14.60 -16.70
N LYS A 904 21.14 15.70 -17.44
CA LYS A 904 19.85 16.05 -18.03
C LYS A 904 19.74 15.49 -19.44
N ILE A 905 18.61 14.84 -19.73
CA ILE A 905 18.34 14.14 -20.98
C ILE A 905 16.96 14.54 -21.50
N LYS A 906 16.88 14.82 -22.80
CA LYS A 906 15.63 15.13 -23.51
C LYS A 906 15.47 14.23 -24.72
N TRP A 907 14.28 13.68 -24.94
CA TRP A 907 13.94 12.87 -26.12
C TRP A 907 12.64 13.33 -26.77
N ASN A 908 12.47 13.03 -28.06
CA ASN A 908 11.23 13.32 -28.80
C ASN A 908 10.87 12.24 -29.84
N ASN A 909 11.54 11.08 -29.79
CA ASN A 909 11.25 9.92 -30.62
C ASN A 909 11.33 8.62 -29.80
N LEU A 910 10.50 7.63 -30.13
CA LEU A 910 10.49 6.33 -29.45
C LEU A 910 11.74 5.46 -29.72
N ASN A 911 12.60 5.85 -30.66
CA ASN A 911 13.87 5.18 -30.94
C ASN A 911 15.07 5.82 -30.22
N ASP A 912 14.85 6.94 -29.54
CA ASP A 912 15.91 7.66 -28.85
C ASP A 912 16.49 6.83 -27.71
N ASN A 913 17.81 6.85 -27.56
CA ASN A 913 18.49 6.10 -26.50
C ASN A 913 19.82 6.71 -26.06
N LEU A 914 20.26 6.30 -24.87
CA LEU A 914 21.55 6.61 -24.27
C LEU A 914 22.26 5.30 -23.89
N VAL A 915 23.49 5.12 -24.36
CA VAL A 915 24.23 3.86 -24.35
C VAL A 915 25.54 4.01 -23.57
N PHE A 916 25.71 3.18 -22.54
CA PHE A 916 26.93 3.06 -21.74
C PHE A 916 27.70 1.81 -22.16
N SER A 917 28.96 1.99 -22.56
CA SER A 917 29.88 0.87 -22.80
C SER A 917 30.49 0.41 -21.48
N ILE A 918 30.46 -0.89 -21.19
CA ILE A 918 31.03 -1.45 -19.96
C ILE A 918 32.44 -2.01 -20.26
N PRO A 919 33.51 -1.43 -19.70
CA PRO A 919 34.87 -1.90 -19.96
C PRO A 919 35.15 -3.31 -19.40
N PRO A 920 36.16 -4.03 -19.93
CA PRO A 920 36.43 -5.43 -19.58
C PRO A 920 36.52 -5.76 -18.09
N THR A 921 37.04 -4.84 -17.26
CA THR A 921 37.21 -5.04 -15.81
C THR A 921 35.92 -4.88 -15.01
N HIS A 922 34.83 -4.42 -15.63
CA HIS A 922 33.57 -4.11 -14.96
C HIS A 922 32.40 -4.96 -15.42
N LYS A 923 32.61 -5.89 -16.37
CA LYS A 923 31.54 -6.66 -17.01
C LYS A 923 30.81 -7.65 -16.10
N ASP A 924 31.49 -8.17 -15.08
CA ASP A 924 30.86 -9.07 -14.11
C ASP A 924 30.10 -8.26 -13.06
N VAL A 925 28.78 -8.47 -13.07
CA VAL A 925 27.81 -7.85 -12.17
C VAL A 925 26.93 -8.90 -11.50
N SER A 926 27.34 -10.17 -11.54
CA SER A 926 26.56 -11.30 -11.01
C SER A 926 26.45 -11.34 -9.49
N ASP A 927 27.30 -10.58 -8.78
CA ASP A 927 27.28 -10.43 -7.31
C ASP A 927 26.24 -9.41 -6.79
N TYR A 928 25.52 -8.72 -7.70
CA TYR A 928 24.53 -7.70 -7.36
C TYR A 928 23.08 -8.19 -7.53
N SER A 929 22.14 -7.59 -6.82
CA SER A 929 20.72 -7.96 -6.86
C SER A 929 19.90 -7.10 -7.83
N VAL A 930 20.29 -5.83 -8.02
CA VAL A 930 19.55 -4.84 -8.82
C VAL A 930 20.48 -4.02 -9.73
N LEU A 931 19.92 -3.55 -10.84
CA LEU A 931 20.39 -2.37 -11.55
C LEU A 931 19.61 -1.17 -11.01
N SER A 932 20.29 -0.17 -10.46
CA SER A 932 19.70 1.00 -9.84
C SER A 932 20.18 2.30 -10.46
N PHE A 933 19.33 3.33 -10.42
CA PHE A 933 19.67 4.70 -10.78
C PHE A 933 18.65 5.66 -10.17
N ARG A 934 19.08 6.89 -9.89
CA ARG A 934 18.18 7.99 -9.50
C ARG A 934 17.65 8.69 -10.74
N ILE A 935 16.39 9.08 -10.70
CA ILE A 935 15.73 9.79 -11.80
C ILE A 935 14.63 10.72 -11.30
N THR A 936 14.42 11.85 -11.97
CA THR A 936 13.25 12.71 -11.81
C THR A 936 12.78 13.25 -13.16
N GLN A 937 11.50 13.55 -13.29
CA GLN A 937 11.02 14.47 -14.32
C GLN A 937 11.48 15.89 -13.98
N LYS A 938 11.94 16.63 -14.99
CA LYS A 938 12.23 18.06 -14.83
C LYS A 938 10.92 18.84 -14.69
N VAL A 939 10.82 19.64 -13.63
CA VAL A 939 9.70 20.58 -13.40
C VAL A 939 9.60 21.58 -14.57
N ASP A 940 8.37 21.98 -14.91
CA ASP A 940 8.05 22.96 -15.97
C ASP A 940 8.54 22.57 -17.38
N SER A 941 8.87 21.30 -17.62
CA SER A 941 9.18 20.82 -18.97
C SER A 941 7.91 20.63 -19.80
N PRO A 942 7.77 21.27 -20.98
CA PRO A 942 6.65 21.04 -21.89
C PRO A 942 6.72 19.68 -22.59
N ASP A 943 7.86 19.00 -22.55
CA ASP A 943 8.06 17.68 -23.17
C ASP A 943 7.56 16.53 -22.27
N ASN A 944 7.41 16.79 -20.97
CA ASN A 944 6.87 15.84 -20.01
C ASN A 944 5.33 15.81 -20.05
N PRO A 945 4.70 14.63 -19.93
CA PRO A 945 3.26 14.52 -19.96
C PRO A 945 2.65 15.11 -18.67
N ILE A 946 1.73 16.06 -18.84
CA ILE A 946 1.07 16.76 -17.72
C ILE A 946 0.35 15.75 -16.82
N ASN A 947 0.60 15.83 -15.50
CA ASN A 947 -0.01 14.99 -14.48
C ASN A 947 0.17 13.47 -14.70
N GLN A 948 1.18 13.05 -15.46
CA GLN A 948 1.45 11.65 -15.74
C GLN A 948 2.91 11.30 -15.47
N SER A 949 3.11 10.07 -15.01
CA SER A 949 4.45 9.53 -14.83
C SER A 949 5.14 9.27 -16.17
N GLN A 950 6.46 9.43 -16.17
CA GLN A 950 7.33 9.02 -17.26
C GLN A 950 7.66 7.53 -17.16
N ASN A 951 8.11 6.95 -18.27
CA ASN A 951 8.48 5.55 -18.33
C ASN A 951 9.57 5.35 -19.39
N LEU A 952 10.41 4.33 -19.22
CA LEU A 952 11.46 3.96 -20.16
C LEU A 952 11.78 2.47 -20.02
N ARG A 953 12.65 1.97 -20.89
CA ARG A 953 13.25 0.63 -20.73
C ARG A 953 14.74 0.76 -20.47
N VAL A 954 15.29 -0.16 -19.69
CA VAL A 954 16.74 -0.32 -19.56
C VAL A 954 17.12 -1.68 -20.13
N SER A 955 18.09 -1.69 -21.05
CA SER A 955 18.61 -2.91 -21.66
C SER A 955 20.00 -3.24 -21.14
N LEU A 956 20.25 -4.53 -20.93
CA LEU A 956 21.58 -5.09 -20.73
C LEU A 956 21.89 -6.02 -21.89
N LYS A 957 23.13 -5.92 -22.39
CA LYS A 957 23.65 -6.77 -23.46
C LYS A 957 24.97 -7.41 -23.05
N ASP A 958 25.10 -8.71 -23.30
CA ASP A 958 26.32 -9.48 -23.01
C ASP A 958 27.28 -9.57 -24.21
N GLY A 959 28.49 -10.08 -23.98
CA GLY A 959 29.51 -10.27 -25.02
C GLY A 959 29.15 -11.32 -26.08
N SER A 960 28.11 -12.13 -25.87
CA SER A 960 27.53 -13.01 -26.89
C SER A 960 26.44 -12.34 -27.73
N ASN A 961 26.21 -11.04 -27.51
CA ASN A 961 25.13 -10.23 -28.09
C ASN A 961 23.71 -10.64 -27.67
N ASN A 962 23.53 -11.40 -26.58
CA ASN A 962 22.21 -11.54 -26.00
C ASN A 962 21.84 -10.22 -25.34
N GLU A 963 20.64 -9.71 -25.63
CA GLU A 963 20.16 -8.45 -25.11
C GLU A 963 18.73 -8.62 -24.59
N ARG A 964 18.43 -7.96 -23.46
CA ARG A 964 17.07 -7.90 -22.93
C ARG A 964 16.76 -6.50 -22.42
N ALA A 965 15.62 -5.96 -22.85
CA ALA A 965 15.13 -4.64 -22.43
C ALA A 965 13.96 -4.75 -21.44
N VAL A 966 14.15 -4.21 -20.24
CA VAL A 966 13.22 -4.28 -19.10
C VAL A 966 12.53 -2.93 -18.91
N ARG A 967 11.20 -2.93 -18.88
CA ARG A 967 10.34 -1.78 -18.57
C ARG A 967 10.46 -1.47 -17.09
N ILE A 968 10.52 -0.19 -16.73
CA ILE A 968 10.69 0.21 -15.31
C ILE A 968 9.37 0.26 -14.55
N SER A 969 8.26 0.63 -15.19
CA SER A 969 6.96 0.84 -14.53
C SER A 969 6.38 -0.35 -13.76
N PRO A 970 6.71 -1.63 -14.05
CA PRO A 970 6.32 -2.76 -13.21
C PRO A 970 7.03 -2.84 -11.85
N PHE A 971 8.08 -2.03 -11.64
CA PHE A 971 8.94 -2.03 -10.44
C PHE A 971 8.92 -0.68 -9.73
N TYR A 972 8.89 0.41 -10.49
CA TYR A 972 9.02 1.76 -9.95
C TYR A 972 8.37 2.81 -10.85
N ASP A 973 7.95 3.93 -10.28
CA ASP A 973 7.33 5.04 -11.01
C ASP A 973 8.32 6.21 -11.20
N ILE A 974 8.30 6.89 -12.35
CA ILE A 974 8.98 8.19 -12.52
C ILE A 974 7.91 9.27 -12.41
N PRO A 975 7.61 9.77 -11.19
CA PRO A 975 6.40 10.53 -10.97
C PRO A 975 6.41 11.89 -11.64
N PHE A 976 5.22 12.36 -12.00
CA PHE A 976 5.04 13.78 -12.30
C PHE A 976 5.29 14.59 -11.01
N PRO A 977 6.10 15.66 -11.05
CA PRO A 977 6.41 16.44 -9.85
C PRO A 977 5.14 16.98 -9.18
N ASP A 978 5.14 17.06 -7.84
CA ASP A 978 4.04 17.70 -7.11
C ASP A 978 4.01 19.21 -7.37
N TYR A 979 3.28 19.59 -8.41
CA TYR A 979 3.26 20.94 -8.93
C TYR A 979 2.56 21.94 -8.00
N ARG A 980 3.20 23.07 -7.73
CA ARG A 980 2.67 24.19 -6.94
C ARG A 980 2.28 25.37 -7.84
N PRO A 981 1.18 26.09 -7.54
CA PRO A 981 0.79 27.31 -8.26
C PRO A 981 1.92 28.34 -8.35
N ASN A 982 2.69 28.51 -7.28
CA ASN A 982 4.00 29.14 -7.39
C ASN A 982 5.06 28.08 -7.63
N HIS A 983 5.47 28.02 -8.89
CA HIS A 983 6.45 27.09 -9.39
C HIS A 983 7.81 27.19 -8.69
N SER A 984 8.11 28.29 -7.99
CA SER A 984 9.34 28.46 -7.18
C SER A 984 9.50 27.44 -6.07
N PHE A 985 8.41 26.79 -5.66
CA PHE A 985 8.43 25.79 -4.58
C PHE A 985 8.29 24.34 -5.07
N SER A 986 8.00 24.13 -6.35
CA SER A 986 7.98 22.81 -6.99
C SER A 986 9.40 22.26 -7.06
N LYS A 987 9.57 20.96 -6.81
CA LYS A 987 10.89 20.31 -6.73
C LYS A 987 10.99 19.15 -7.73
N SER A 988 12.08 19.11 -8.48
CA SER A 988 12.51 17.95 -9.27
C SER A 988 13.13 16.91 -8.32
N ALA A 989 12.31 16.34 -7.43
CA ALA A 989 12.76 15.39 -6.43
C ALA A 989 13.07 14.03 -7.09
N MET A 990 14.32 13.59 -7.00
CA MET A 990 14.73 12.29 -7.52
C MET A 990 14.14 11.16 -6.70
N THR A 991 14.01 10.04 -7.38
CA THR A 991 13.62 8.77 -6.80
C THR A 991 14.55 7.68 -7.31
N THR A 992 14.81 6.66 -6.49
CA THR A 992 15.68 5.55 -6.87
C THR A 992 14.86 4.46 -7.56
N VAL A 993 15.13 4.23 -8.84
CA VAL A 993 14.62 3.05 -9.56
C VAL A 993 15.53 1.87 -9.25
N ARG A 994 14.95 0.71 -8.94
CA ARG A 994 15.66 -0.54 -8.67
C ARG A 994 15.07 -1.66 -9.52
N ILE A 995 15.77 -2.07 -10.57
CA ILE A 995 15.36 -3.15 -11.48
C ILE A 995 16.05 -4.44 -11.03
N PRO A 996 15.33 -5.47 -10.57
CA PRO A 996 15.94 -6.74 -10.18
C PRO A 996 16.73 -7.35 -11.33
N LEU A 997 18.01 -7.70 -11.10
CA LEU A 997 18.86 -8.33 -12.12
C LEU A 997 18.30 -9.68 -12.58
N LYS A 998 17.54 -10.36 -11.71
CA LYS A 998 16.80 -11.57 -12.10
C LYS A 998 15.87 -11.36 -13.29
N SER A 999 15.41 -10.13 -13.56
CA SER A 999 14.61 -9.80 -14.75
C SER A 999 15.37 -10.03 -16.07
N TYR A 1000 16.70 -10.05 -16.04
CA TYR A 1000 17.58 -10.29 -17.18
C TYR A 1000 17.95 -11.76 -17.40
N ILE A 1001 17.78 -12.61 -16.37
CA ILE A 1001 18.23 -14.01 -16.38
C ILE A 1001 17.10 -15.04 -16.21
N ILE A 1002 15.98 -14.66 -15.56
CA ILE A 1002 14.84 -15.56 -15.45
C ILE A 1002 14.26 -15.89 -16.84
N VAL A 1003 13.80 -17.13 -17.01
CA VAL A 1003 13.27 -17.60 -18.30
C VAL A 1003 12.01 -16.81 -18.66
N CYS A 1004 12.00 -16.28 -19.88
CA CYS A 1004 10.88 -15.50 -20.40
C CYS A 1004 10.62 -15.97 -21.84
N ALA A 1005 9.44 -16.54 -22.10
CA ALA A 1005 9.14 -17.14 -23.39
C ALA A 1005 9.33 -16.10 -24.52
N GLY A 1006 10.09 -16.46 -25.56
CA GLY A 1006 10.40 -15.59 -26.70
C GLY A 1006 11.61 -14.68 -26.53
N GLN A 1007 12.33 -14.72 -25.40
CA GLN A 1007 13.52 -13.89 -25.16
C GLN A 1007 14.72 -14.69 -24.66
N VAL A 1008 15.91 -14.26 -25.03
CA VAL A 1008 17.18 -14.81 -24.53
C VAL A 1008 17.51 -14.26 -23.14
N ILE A 1009 18.26 -15.03 -22.36
CA ILE A 1009 18.82 -14.58 -21.08
C ILE A 1009 20.12 -13.81 -21.33
N VAL A 1010 20.46 -12.88 -20.44
CA VAL A 1010 21.72 -12.11 -20.51
C VAL A 1010 22.73 -12.72 -19.54
N ASN A 1011 23.96 -12.98 -19.98
CA ASN A 1011 25.02 -13.42 -19.06
C ASN A 1011 25.51 -12.25 -18.18
N LEU A 1012 25.16 -12.25 -16.89
CA LEU A 1012 25.57 -11.20 -15.95
C LEU A 1012 27.08 -11.18 -15.64
N GLN A 1013 27.84 -12.21 -16.04
CA GLN A 1013 29.30 -12.23 -15.89
C GLN A 1013 30.04 -11.51 -17.02
N ASP A 1014 29.36 -11.15 -18.11
CA ASP A 1014 29.97 -10.56 -19.31
C ASP A 1014 29.10 -9.43 -19.90
N VAL A 1015 28.52 -8.57 -19.06
CA VAL A 1015 27.74 -7.41 -19.51
C VAL A 1015 28.64 -6.41 -20.20
N THR A 1016 28.38 -6.13 -21.48
CA THR A 1016 29.17 -5.20 -22.31
C THR A 1016 28.50 -3.85 -22.51
N THR A 1017 27.18 -3.77 -22.36
CA THR A 1017 26.42 -2.55 -22.66
C THR A 1017 25.22 -2.43 -21.74
N LEU A 1018 24.99 -1.21 -21.25
CA LEU A 1018 23.77 -0.78 -20.59
C LEU A 1018 23.14 0.32 -21.44
N THR A 1019 21.83 0.23 -21.73
CA THR A 1019 21.13 1.22 -22.58
C THR A 1019 19.85 1.71 -21.92
N PHE A 1020 19.70 3.03 -21.76
CA PHE A 1020 18.41 3.65 -21.52
C PHE A 1020 17.68 3.86 -22.86
N GLN A 1021 16.52 3.23 -23.01
CA GLN A 1021 15.68 3.29 -24.21
C GLN A 1021 14.43 4.13 -23.91
N PHE A 1022 14.29 5.27 -24.58
CA PHE A 1022 13.16 6.19 -24.42
C PHE A 1022 11.96 5.79 -25.28
N SER A 1023 11.57 4.51 -25.21
CA SER A 1023 10.62 3.86 -26.11
C SER A 1023 9.18 3.79 -25.61
N GLU A 1024 8.90 4.28 -24.41
CA GLU A 1024 7.60 4.13 -23.76
C GLU A 1024 6.68 5.33 -23.99
N LYS A 1025 7.25 6.54 -23.90
CA LYS A 1025 6.58 7.84 -24.10
C LYS A 1025 7.30 8.60 -25.22
N SER A 1026 6.55 9.27 -26.10
CA SER A 1026 7.11 9.91 -27.31
C SER A 1026 7.99 11.11 -27.03
N THR A 1027 7.84 11.75 -25.87
CA THR A 1027 8.61 12.93 -25.46
C THR A 1027 8.92 12.86 -23.97
N GLY A 1028 9.99 13.52 -23.56
CA GLY A 1028 10.29 13.74 -22.15
C GLY A 1028 11.59 14.47 -21.92
N GLU A 1029 11.72 14.98 -20.69
CA GLU A 1029 12.92 15.64 -20.17
C GLU A 1029 13.12 15.21 -18.71
N VAL A 1030 14.21 14.50 -18.45
CA VAL A 1030 14.52 13.92 -17.13
C VAL A 1030 15.93 14.30 -16.70
N GLU A 1031 16.16 14.19 -15.40
CA GLU A 1031 17.49 14.23 -14.78
C GLU A 1031 17.79 12.85 -14.20
N ILE A 1032 18.98 12.33 -14.44
CA ILE A 1032 19.45 11.06 -13.88
C ILE A 1032 20.73 11.24 -13.09
N ASP A 1033 20.90 10.39 -12.07
CA ASP A 1033 22.10 10.33 -11.23
C ASP A 1033 22.37 8.87 -10.75
N GLU A 1034 23.58 8.60 -10.26
CA GLU A 1034 24.00 7.35 -9.60
C GLU A 1034 23.57 6.06 -10.34
N VAL A 1035 24.01 5.86 -11.59
CA VAL A 1035 23.77 4.60 -12.31
C VAL A 1035 24.68 3.51 -11.74
N GLU A 1036 24.10 2.48 -11.14
CA GLU A 1036 24.85 1.47 -10.39
C GLU A 1036 24.26 0.07 -10.46
N PHE A 1037 25.10 -0.95 -10.27
CA PHE A 1037 24.63 -2.28 -9.84
C PHE A 1037 24.74 -2.34 -8.31
N SER A 1038 23.67 -2.67 -7.59
CA SER A 1038 23.64 -2.67 -6.11
C SER A 1038 22.83 -3.82 -5.53
N ASN A 1039 22.83 -3.95 -4.19
CA ASN A 1039 22.09 -4.98 -3.46
C ASN A 1039 20.80 -4.48 -2.82
#